data_AF-A0A7C4YF23-F1
#
_entry.id   AF-A0A7C4YF23-F1
#
_cell.length_a   1.000
_cell.length_b   1.000
_cell.length_c   1.000
_cell.angle_alpha   90.00
_cell.angle_beta   90.00
_cell.angle_gamma   90.00
#
_symmetry.space_group_name_H-M   'P 1'
#
loop_
_entity.id
_entity.type
_entity.pdbx_description
1 polymer ?
#
loop_
_entity_poly.entity_id
_entity_poly.type
_entity_poly.pdbx_seq_one_letter_code
_entity_poly.pdbx_strand_id
1 'polypeptide(L)'
;MQAIVFPSLETLRLALANGVIAPAIALRPVRAGQDRLGRLWTIPDGELPHGAAALWQRLGAAVSVSPESVEYRSLTCWHQIVPLATSDFFPPPGSAVVLELPNYLVSSVAAEIERLAPNCHKVRIFEGNDQLWLYVDEPPMSVLLRCQLRHEMTAFVERAPRVWIEAGWQHPLQKLLSPPGTAGRIIRGSNQWRWIDNCGIEPQKPLIVEGRRSVKSFEDSRGRTALPIPLRLIATDRRDNPEVWLVQHEPLEQLQRLVEQSSDAALAGWEYALASAGENLVVVLRAKRSRHAPADLAVSTAGFVPYLRMPNLYLPAGMMLQPPLRRDQARRWLADSDDHISLLLPNGDSTFAVARVRSHTFQPLLQACEYKAPVARHWEPVRSASPLPFELFSIVADPVSEPIAAVRRPIQVPASLPQPEPAEPSGLFQRLRRLFQSDGDEQTDVTGLVQNALPEMPAAGPSEVSKRRLKHQERRIALEERLRQSLAPEHVADRSAIWPQLAGAHADLGQFTEAAACWLNALWESDSLPPLWLRGWLQAEKMLSRIPLLEDDLLTLLHMPPTPAGIRTLAACTVVLAQQDPAPPALVAYAERIRQRLDAGETWLPIRAAWLAQCALARVSQGDVLALARTRDRLLERLFQHGLSLEQDIPSFLRFSGRQAGEKFPFVRDWLQRVRDAVHRWIDGLVKQRPSDYALTLPANFADRDGRCTKAYADLMLAWGLARLGEASAARHHYQSAVAPLAETAEPAAALVVRIFDFRIQQQLDHPHDEPLLPGPLSDDLQRLSAPPFDERRILAAYSIDALRARSRILDGNERRDVFRQAVTARFSDGIALEAAQWPDLPDGELARSIGSLLHEHSEDLNLLSQVLESALRFTRRLGEKRSMSILERAEHVLEILAPGTNQMLLLDQTLTAAAQFSMIEVGKRSANRLFRFLARREIDFLSLVRSCRPPTPKPELLEEIEQWPSRCLRSLRRLGLQSEFARLWPRLREWVLASGSLARARGVQSEVSLPALRALLHLVGEQTAEVNDQDTTLLLDLARRQLLYDAGMRNSERVSLACAYVSALGRSPVRMAHGRIEELLRDLTRVHDRGQTNAFYALSPLRIVDAIVRAVVNEDFSQSPAMRRWLVEDDFRIRRRMQRDLHAMIAQGNV
;
A
#
# COMPACT_ATOMS: atom_id res chain seq x y z
N MET A 1 37.99 -46.07 35.83
CA MET A 1 37.20 -46.85 34.84
C MET A 1 38.03 -47.03 33.58
N GLN A 2 38.03 -48.22 32.96
CA GLN A 2 38.67 -48.40 31.65
C GLN A 2 37.86 -47.65 30.60
N ALA A 3 38.52 -46.75 29.88
CA ALA A 3 37.93 -45.95 28.82
C ALA A 3 38.71 -46.19 27.52
N ILE A 4 38.02 -46.06 26.39
CA ILE A 4 38.63 -46.12 25.06
C ILE A 4 38.82 -44.69 24.60
N VAL A 5 40.04 -44.37 24.16
CA VAL A 5 40.42 -43.05 23.67
C VAL A 5 40.56 -43.11 22.16
N PHE A 6 39.75 -42.34 21.47
CA PHE A 6 39.90 -42.09 20.03
C PHE A 6 40.70 -40.79 19.84
N PRO A 7 41.68 -40.76 18.91
CA PRO A 7 42.46 -39.56 18.59
C PRO A 7 41.59 -38.37 18.17
N SER A 8 40.49 -38.64 17.49
CA SER A 8 39.52 -37.65 17.05
C SER A 8 38.14 -38.27 16.89
N LEU A 9 37.12 -37.40 16.82
CA LEU A 9 35.76 -37.78 16.43
C LEU A 9 35.71 -38.47 15.06
N GLU A 10 36.56 -38.04 14.12
CA GLU A 10 36.61 -38.58 12.76
C GLU A 10 37.12 -40.03 12.75
N THR A 11 38.05 -40.36 13.63
CA THR A 11 38.53 -41.74 13.83
C THR A 11 37.39 -42.64 14.31
N LEU A 12 36.55 -42.16 15.23
CA LEU A 12 35.36 -42.91 15.67
C LEU A 12 34.35 -43.06 14.52
N ARG A 13 34.10 -41.98 13.75
CA ARG A 13 33.18 -42.02 12.60
C ARG A 13 33.61 -43.07 11.58
N LEU A 14 34.91 -43.14 11.25
CA LEU A 14 35.48 -44.15 10.36
C LEU A 14 35.40 -45.57 10.95
N ALA A 15 35.64 -45.72 12.26
CA ALA A 15 35.52 -47.01 12.93
C ALA A 15 34.09 -47.58 12.89
N LEU A 16 33.08 -46.71 13.07
CA LEU A 16 31.67 -47.07 12.94
C LEU A 16 31.28 -47.33 11.47
N ALA A 17 31.69 -46.45 10.54
CA ALA A 17 31.37 -46.55 9.12
C ALA A 17 31.89 -47.85 8.48
N ASN A 18 33.09 -48.29 8.86
CA ASN A 18 33.74 -49.49 8.33
C ASN A 18 33.42 -50.77 9.12
N GLY A 19 32.53 -50.72 10.11
CA GLY A 19 32.13 -51.89 10.90
C GLY A 19 33.23 -52.45 11.83
N VAL A 20 34.29 -51.66 12.10
CA VAL A 20 35.37 -52.05 13.02
C VAL A 20 34.88 -52.08 14.46
N ILE A 21 33.90 -51.23 14.79
CA ILE A 21 33.07 -51.40 15.97
C ILE A 21 31.86 -52.24 15.56
N ALA A 22 31.73 -53.43 16.12
CA ALA A 22 30.64 -54.34 15.77
C ALA A 22 29.28 -53.68 16.04
N PRO A 23 28.26 -53.85 15.18
CA PRO A 23 26.94 -53.22 15.35
C PRO A 23 26.31 -53.50 16.72
N ALA A 24 26.51 -54.71 17.27
CA ALA A 24 26.02 -55.10 18.59
C ALA A 24 26.64 -54.29 19.74
N ILE A 25 27.85 -53.72 19.55
CA ILE A 25 28.51 -52.82 20.50
C ILE A 25 28.07 -51.38 20.23
N ALA A 26 28.00 -50.98 18.96
CA ALA A 26 27.63 -49.61 18.57
C ALA A 26 26.21 -49.21 19.00
N LEU A 27 25.32 -50.19 19.22
CA LEU A 27 23.95 -49.99 19.72
C LEU A 27 23.82 -49.97 21.24
N ARG A 28 24.89 -50.27 22.00
CA ARG A 28 24.86 -50.25 23.48
C ARG A 28 25.03 -48.83 24.03
N PRO A 29 24.50 -48.56 25.24
CA PRO A 29 24.78 -47.31 25.95
C PRO A 29 26.27 -47.05 26.10
N VAL A 30 26.65 -45.78 26.07
CA VAL A 30 28.04 -45.34 26.17
C VAL A 30 28.10 -44.01 26.89
N ARG A 31 29.11 -43.82 27.74
CA ARG A 31 29.43 -42.51 28.30
C ARG A 31 30.56 -41.91 27.47
N ALA A 32 30.36 -40.71 26.93
CA ALA A 32 31.35 -40.06 26.07
C ALA A 32 31.69 -38.65 26.57
N GLY A 33 32.97 -38.27 26.46
CA GLY A 33 33.47 -36.94 26.81
C GLY A 33 34.70 -36.60 25.97
N GLN A 34 35.04 -35.32 25.86
CA GLN A 34 36.26 -34.87 25.18
C GLN A 34 37.20 -34.21 26.19
N ASP A 35 38.50 -34.45 26.03
CA ASP A 35 39.51 -33.72 26.80
C ASP A 35 39.87 -32.38 26.14
N ARG A 36 40.70 -31.58 26.82
CA ARG A 36 41.17 -30.28 26.32
C ARG A 36 41.99 -30.36 25.01
N LEU A 37 42.45 -31.55 24.64
CA LEU A 37 43.21 -31.80 23.42
C LEU A 37 42.30 -32.30 22.28
N GLY A 38 40.98 -32.34 22.49
CA GLY A 38 40.00 -32.80 21.50
C GLY A 38 39.94 -34.31 21.31
N ARG A 39 40.64 -35.10 22.16
CA ARG A 39 40.57 -36.56 22.12
C ARG A 39 39.26 -37.02 22.71
N LEU A 40 38.65 -38.01 22.09
CA LEU A 40 37.34 -38.50 22.46
C LEU A 40 37.47 -39.73 23.37
N TRP A 41 36.92 -39.63 24.57
CA TRP A 41 36.92 -40.68 25.57
C TRP A 41 35.54 -41.34 25.63
N THR A 42 35.49 -42.66 25.48
CA THR A 42 34.23 -43.44 25.54
C THR A 42 34.33 -44.57 26.55
N ILE A 43 33.30 -44.73 27.38
CA ILE A 43 33.16 -45.83 28.34
C ILE A 43 31.93 -46.63 27.92
N PRO A 44 32.11 -47.81 27.30
CA PRO A 44 30.99 -48.69 26.93
C PRO A 44 30.30 -49.24 28.16
N ASP A 45 29.00 -49.49 28.03
CA ASP A 45 28.24 -50.27 29.00
C ASP A 45 28.40 -51.78 28.71
N GLY A 46 29.01 -52.51 29.64
CA GLY A 46 29.31 -53.95 29.56
C GLY A 46 30.72 -54.32 29.07
N GLU A 47 31.04 -55.62 29.17
CA GLU A 47 32.35 -56.15 28.76
C GLU A 47 32.55 -56.10 27.24
N LEU A 48 33.78 -55.74 26.84
CA LEU A 48 34.21 -55.73 25.45
C LEU A 48 34.49 -57.16 24.96
N PRO A 49 34.03 -57.55 23.76
CA PRO A 49 34.33 -58.87 23.23
C PRO A 49 35.85 -59.08 23.06
N HIS A 50 36.28 -60.33 23.30
CA HIS A 50 37.69 -60.72 23.26
C HIS A 50 38.27 -60.42 21.86
N GLY A 51 39.33 -59.59 21.80
CA GLY A 51 39.98 -59.16 20.55
C GLY A 51 39.54 -57.80 19.98
N ALA A 52 38.47 -57.17 20.50
CA ALA A 52 38.01 -55.86 20.01
C ALA A 52 39.07 -54.74 20.23
N ALA A 53 39.79 -54.77 21.36
CA ALA A 53 40.83 -53.79 21.67
C ALA A 53 41.99 -53.80 20.66
N ALA A 54 42.37 -54.98 20.13
CA ALA A 54 43.45 -55.11 19.15
C ALA A 54 43.04 -54.54 17.77
N LEU A 55 41.76 -54.68 17.39
CA LEU A 55 41.22 -54.09 16.16
C LEU A 55 41.13 -52.56 16.26
N TRP A 56 40.78 -52.03 17.43
CA TRP A 56 40.67 -50.58 17.65
C TRP A 56 42.02 -49.88 17.74
N GLN A 57 43.04 -50.56 18.28
CA GLN A 57 44.43 -50.07 18.24
C GLN A 57 44.96 -49.85 16.82
N ARG A 58 44.55 -50.66 15.84
CA ARG A 58 44.92 -50.45 14.42
C ARG A 58 44.36 -49.14 13.83
N LEU A 59 43.29 -48.60 14.42
CA LEU A 59 42.73 -47.30 14.06
C LEU A 59 43.26 -46.15 14.94
N GLY A 60 44.27 -46.42 15.78
CA GLY A 60 44.85 -45.44 16.70
C GLY A 60 44.06 -45.24 18.00
N ALA A 61 43.04 -46.06 18.28
CA ALA A 61 42.33 -45.99 19.54
C ALA A 61 43.06 -46.78 20.64
N ALA A 62 43.17 -46.23 21.85
CA ALA A 62 43.87 -46.86 22.97
C ALA A 62 42.93 -47.11 24.15
N VAL A 63 43.09 -48.23 24.84
CA VAL A 63 42.45 -48.46 26.14
C VAL A 63 43.30 -47.79 27.20
N SER A 64 42.73 -46.84 27.93
CA SER A 64 43.40 -46.08 28.98
C SER A 64 42.50 -45.94 30.20
N VAL A 65 43.09 -45.54 31.33
CA VAL A 65 42.32 -45.11 32.50
C VAL A 65 41.73 -43.74 32.21
N SER A 66 40.41 -43.61 32.44
CA SER A 66 39.65 -42.35 32.34
C SER A 66 40.25 -41.25 33.23
N PRO A 67 40.64 -40.08 32.70
CA PRO A 67 41.08 -38.93 33.49
C PRO A 67 39.89 -38.30 34.21
N GLU A 68 40.12 -37.76 35.42
CA GLU A 68 39.09 -37.06 36.21
C GLU A 68 38.63 -35.74 35.57
N SER A 69 39.43 -35.16 34.67
CA SER A 69 39.17 -33.88 34.03
C SER A 69 38.18 -33.92 32.86
N VAL A 70 37.71 -35.11 32.46
CA VAL A 70 36.78 -35.28 31.34
C VAL A 70 35.36 -35.42 31.87
N GLU A 71 34.48 -34.52 31.43
CA GLU A 71 33.06 -34.60 31.73
C GLU A 71 32.37 -35.58 30.76
N TYR A 72 31.74 -36.62 31.31
CA TYR A 72 31.13 -37.68 30.53
C TYR A 72 29.61 -37.51 30.44
N ARG A 73 29.09 -37.42 29.21
CA ARG A 73 27.65 -37.47 28.93
C ARG A 73 27.22 -38.91 28.67
N SER A 74 26.14 -39.35 29.32
CA SER A 74 25.51 -40.65 29.05
C SER A 74 24.70 -40.58 27.74
N LEU A 75 24.97 -41.51 26.83
CA LEU A 75 24.33 -41.63 25.53
C LEU A 75 23.76 -43.05 25.37
N THR A 76 22.70 -43.19 24.59
CA THR A 76 21.99 -44.48 24.42
C THR A 76 22.67 -45.40 23.41
N CYS A 77 23.46 -44.85 22.48
CA CYS A 77 24.26 -45.61 21.53
C CYS A 77 25.46 -44.81 21.04
N TRP A 78 26.45 -45.49 20.47
CA TRP A 78 27.70 -44.88 20.00
C TRP A 78 27.50 -43.91 18.83
N HIS A 79 26.45 -44.12 18.03
CA HIS A 79 26.12 -43.23 16.92
C HIS A 79 25.79 -41.80 17.39
N GLN A 80 25.27 -41.61 18.60
CA GLN A 80 24.95 -40.29 19.16
C GLN A 80 26.18 -39.40 19.39
N ILE A 81 27.37 -40.01 19.47
CA ILE A 81 28.62 -39.27 19.65
C ILE A 81 28.96 -38.47 18.39
N VAL A 82 28.54 -38.94 17.22
CA VAL A 82 28.77 -38.26 15.95
C VAL A 82 27.71 -37.16 15.78
N PRO A 83 28.11 -35.87 15.63
CA PRO A 83 27.19 -34.77 15.43
C PRO A 83 26.55 -34.84 14.04
N LEU A 84 25.36 -34.25 13.92
CA LEU A 84 24.71 -34.05 12.63
C LEU A 84 25.52 -33.08 11.77
N ALA A 85 25.53 -33.33 10.46
CA ALA A 85 25.98 -32.40 9.46
C ALA A 85 24.79 -31.66 8.85
N THR A 86 25.02 -30.49 8.26
CA THR A 86 23.97 -29.74 7.58
C THR A 86 23.68 -30.33 6.21
N SER A 87 22.45 -30.10 5.75
CA SER A 87 21.90 -30.60 4.49
C SER A 87 20.91 -29.57 3.94
N ASP A 88 20.50 -29.72 2.67
CA ASP A 88 19.39 -28.95 2.14
C ASP A 88 18.12 -29.15 2.99
N PHE A 89 17.45 -28.03 3.28
CA PHE A 89 16.22 -28.00 4.08
C PHE A 89 15.07 -28.67 3.34
N PHE A 90 14.94 -28.39 2.04
CA PHE A 90 13.87 -28.97 1.23
C PHE A 90 14.20 -30.42 0.89
N PRO A 91 13.29 -31.36 1.21
CA PRO A 91 13.48 -32.75 0.86
C PRO A 91 13.33 -32.94 -0.65
N PRO A 92 13.99 -33.95 -1.26
CA PRO A 92 13.78 -34.31 -2.65
C PRO A 92 12.30 -34.59 -2.96
N PRO A 93 11.82 -34.31 -4.19
CA PRO A 93 10.49 -34.71 -4.63
C PRO A 93 10.27 -36.21 -4.38
N GLY A 94 9.12 -36.62 -3.88
CA GLY A 94 8.86 -38.01 -3.50
C GLY A 94 9.17 -38.38 -2.05
N SER A 95 9.78 -37.49 -1.27
CA SER A 95 10.14 -37.80 0.12
C SER A 95 8.95 -37.65 1.06
N ALA A 96 8.81 -38.61 1.97
CA ALA A 96 7.92 -38.48 3.10
C ALA A 96 8.49 -37.51 4.15
N VAL A 97 7.60 -36.74 4.77
CA VAL A 97 7.94 -35.79 5.83
C VAL A 97 7.01 -35.99 7.01
N VAL A 98 7.57 -35.93 8.20
CA VAL A 98 6.82 -35.88 9.45
C VAL A 98 6.90 -34.46 10.00
N LEU A 99 5.75 -33.84 10.21
CA LEU A 99 5.61 -32.53 10.82
C LEU A 99 5.30 -32.70 12.30
N GLU A 100 6.05 -32.05 13.18
CA GLU A 100 5.73 -31.93 14.59
C GLU A 100 5.08 -30.57 14.83
N LEU A 101 3.87 -30.58 15.39
CA LEU A 101 3.10 -29.36 15.58
C LEU A 101 2.22 -29.39 16.84
N PRO A 102 1.87 -28.21 17.39
CA PRO A 102 0.90 -28.08 18.46
C PRO A 102 -0.50 -28.55 18.05
N ASN A 103 -1.27 -29.05 19.01
CA ASN A 103 -2.62 -29.60 18.77
C ASN A 103 -3.56 -28.62 18.03
N TYR A 104 -3.51 -27.33 18.37
CA TYR A 104 -4.37 -26.31 17.76
C TYR A 104 -4.09 -26.05 16.26
N LEU A 105 -2.91 -26.43 15.74
CA LEU A 105 -2.56 -26.24 14.32
C LEU A 105 -2.94 -27.44 13.46
N VAL A 106 -3.19 -28.61 14.04
CA VAL A 106 -3.32 -29.87 13.29
C VAL A 106 -4.44 -29.82 12.26
N SER A 107 -5.64 -29.40 12.65
CA SER A 107 -6.78 -29.32 11.73
C SER A 107 -6.52 -28.33 10.59
N SER A 108 -5.87 -27.19 10.89
CA SER A 108 -5.57 -26.17 9.88
C SER A 108 -4.51 -26.66 8.88
N VAL A 109 -3.46 -27.32 9.35
CA VAL A 109 -2.35 -27.81 8.53
C VAL A 109 -2.77 -29.05 7.74
N ALA A 110 -3.59 -29.95 8.31
CA ALA A 110 -4.13 -31.10 7.58
C ALA A 110 -5.04 -30.65 6.42
N ALA A 111 -5.96 -29.71 6.68
CA ALA A 111 -6.82 -29.15 5.62
C ALA A 111 -6.00 -28.40 4.56
N GLU A 112 -4.92 -27.71 4.97
CA GLU A 112 -3.97 -27.06 4.07
C GLU A 112 -3.31 -28.07 3.11
N ILE A 113 -2.83 -29.20 3.64
CA ILE A 113 -2.19 -30.27 2.86
C ILE A 113 -3.19 -30.90 1.89
N GLU A 114 -4.40 -31.26 2.36
CA GLU A 114 -5.44 -31.87 1.53
C GLU A 114 -5.85 -30.98 0.36
N ARG A 115 -5.90 -29.65 0.58
CA ARG A 115 -6.29 -28.69 -0.46
C ARG A 115 -5.20 -28.48 -1.50
N LEU A 116 -3.93 -28.46 -1.11
CA LEU A 116 -2.79 -28.17 -2.00
C LEU A 116 -2.27 -29.40 -2.72
N ALA A 117 -2.34 -30.56 -2.07
CA ALA A 117 -1.92 -31.84 -2.60
C ALA A 117 -3.09 -32.82 -2.48
N PRO A 118 -4.12 -32.71 -3.34
CA PRO A 118 -5.30 -33.60 -3.29
C PRO A 118 -4.97 -35.08 -3.49
N ASN A 119 -3.76 -35.40 -3.95
CA ASN A 119 -3.22 -36.76 -4.09
C ASN A 119 -2.39 -37.21 -2.87
N CYS A 120 -2.23 -36.37 -1.84
CA CYS A 120 -1.55 -36.72 -0.59
C CYS A 120 -2.48 -37.61 0.25
N HIS A 121 -2.53 -38.90 -0.09
CA HIS A 121 -3.49 -39.85 0.48
C HIS A 121 -3.09 -40.43 1.85
N LYS A 122 -2.05 -39.90 2.50
CA LYS A 122 -1.52 -40.44 3.76
C LYS A 122 -1.17 -39.34 4.74
N VAL A 123 -2.18 -38.64 5.25
CA VAL A 123 -2.02 -37.79 6.43
C VAL A 123 -2.32 -38.62 7.67
N ARG A 124 -1.36 -38.75 8.60
CA ARG A 124 -1.55 -39.50 9.85
C ARG A 124 -1.17 -38.68 11.06
N ILE A 125 -2.02 -38.72 12.09
CA ILE A 125 -1.78 -38.07 13.37
C ILE A 125 -1.36 -39.14 14.38
N PHE A 126 -0.25 -38.92 15.07
CA PHE A 126 0.12 -39.71 16.24
C PHE A 126 0.26 -38.80 17.46
N GLU A 127 -0.30 -39.26 18.59
CA GLU A 127 -0.27 -38.55 19.86
C GLU A 127 1.08 -38.79 20.56
N GLY A 128 1.83 -37.71 20.79
CA GLY A 128 2.88 -37.66 21.81
C GLY A 128 2.36 -37.01 23.08
N ASN A 129 3.12 -37.10 24.18
CA ASN A 129 2.71 -36.62 25.52
C ASN A 129 2.26 -35.15 25.60
N ASP A 130 2.54 -34.29 24.59
CA ASP A 130 2.07 -32.89 24.48
C ASP A 130 2.09 -32.31 23.03
N GLN A 131 2.42 -33.11 22.02
CA GLN A 131 2.63 -32.66 20.63
C GLN A 131 2.04 -33.67 19.64
N LEU A 132 1.47 -33.18 18.54
CA LEU A 132 0.89 -34.00 17.48
C LEU A 132 1.84 -34.07 16.28
N TRP A 133 1.94 -35.26 15.71
CA TRP A 133 2.85 -35.56 14.61
C TRP A 133 2.04 -35.88 13.36
N LEU A 134 2.23 -35.12 12.29
CA LEU A 134 1.57 -35.30 10.99
C LEU A 134 2.55 -35.91 9.99
N TYR A 135 2.37 -37.19 9.64
CA TYR A 135 3.06 -37.80 8.51
C TYR A 135 2.41 -37.33 7.20
N VAL A 136 3.22 -36.95 6.21
CA VAL A 136 2.78 -36.42 4.91
C VAL A 136 3.67 -37.02 3.81
N ASP A 137 3.07 -37.78 2.89
CA ASP A 137 3.75 -38.18 1.64
C ASP A 137 3.79 -36.95 0.72
N GLU A 138 4.99 -36.49 0.35
CA GLU A 138 5.21 -35.30 -0.51
C GLU A 138 4.48 -34.03 -0.03
N PRO A 139 4.92 -33.37 1.06
CA PRO A 139 4.26 -32.18 1.55
C PRO A 139 4.35 -31.01 0.55
N PRO A 140 3.30 -30.18 0.46
CA PRO A 140 3.36 -28.94 -0.31
C PRO A 140 4.48 -28.01 0.17
N MET A 141 5.16 -27.33 -0.75
CA MET A 141 6.27 -26.42 -0.43
C MET A 141 5.89 -25.28 0.51
N SER A 142 4.64 -24.80 0.47
CA SER A 142 4.16 -23.77 1.40
C SER A 142 4.20 -24.23 2.86
N VAL A 143 3.91 -25.50 3.12
CA VAL A 143 3.94 -26.08 4.47
C VAL A 143 5.39 -26.14 4.97
N LEU A 144 6.32 -26.59 4.12
CA LEU A 144 7.75 -26.63 4.45
C LEU A 144 8.34 -25.23 4.69
N LEU A 145 7.99 -24.24 3.85
CA LEU A 145 8.39 -22.84 4.04
C LEU A 145 7.90 -22.27 5.38
N ARG A 146 6.69 -22.64 5.79
CA ARG A 146 6.11 -22.23 7.08
C ARG A 146 6.88 -22.82 8.26
N CYS A 147 7.32 -24.07 8.18
CA CYS A 147 8.20 -24.69 9.19
C CYS A 147 9.51 -23.91 9.36
N GLN A 148 10.11 -23.48 8.25
CA GLN A 148 11.40 -22.77 8.29
C GLN A 148 11.29 -21.36 8.86
N LEU A 149 10.21 -20.63 8.54
CA LEU A 149 10.11 -19.19 8.80
C LEU A 149 9.43 -18.83 10.13
N ARG A 150 8.46 -19.63 10.59
CA ARG A 150 7.67 -19.28 11.79
C ARG A 150 8.11 -20.01 13.06
N HIS A 151 8.90 -21.08 12.95
CA HIS A 151 9.31 -21.95 14.05
C HIS A 151 8.14 -22.47 14.93
N GLU A 152 6.90 -22.40 14.43
CA GLU A 152 5.69 -22.93 15.11
C GLU A 152 5.56 -24.45 14.95
N MET A 153 6.22 -25.01 13.94
CA MET A 153 6.18 -26.42 13.54
C MET A 153 7.55 -26.84 13.01
N THR A 154 7.92 -28.10 13.23
CA THR A 154 9.22 -28.65 12.83
C THR A 154 9.03 -29.76 11.81
N ALA A 155 9.74 -29.72 10.69
CA ALA A 155 9.71 -30.77 9.68
C ALA A 155 10.84 -31.77 9.88
N PHE A 156 10.55 -33.06 9.73
CA PHE A 156 11.49 -34.16 9.79
C PHE A 156 11.41 -34.99 8.51
N VAL A 157 12.55 -35.27 7.89
CA VAL A 157 12.68 -36.00 6.63
C VAL A 157 13.20 -37.40 6.91
N GLU A 158 12.63 -38.42 6.27
CA GLU A 158 13.15 -39.78 6.36
C GLU A 158 14.48 -39.88 5.60
N ARG A 159 15.59 -40.14 6.31
CA ARG A 159 16.94 -40.26 5.72
C ARG A 159 17.47 -41.70 5.68
N ALA A 160 16.83 -42.58 6.43
CA ALA A 160 16.98 -44.03 6.39
C ALA A 160 15.66 -44.66 6.90
N PRO A 161 15.37 -45.95 6.61
CA PRO A 161 14.11 -46.56 7.02
C PRO A 161 13.82 -46.38 8.51
N ARG A 162 12.71 -45.70 8.84
CA ARG A 162 12.27 -45.35 10.20
C ARG A 162 13.20 -44.41 10.98
N VAL A 163 14.09 -43.69 10.29
CA VAL A 163 14.98 -42.67 10.87
C VAL A 163 14.66 -41.31 10.27
N TRP A 164 14.02 -40.48 11.08
CA TRP A 164 13.54 -39.15 10.75
C TRP A 164 14.51 -38.11 11.30
N ILE A 165 15.08 -37.28 10.43
CA ILE A 165 16.04 -36.24 10.81
C ILE A 165 15.42 -34.89 10.50
N GLU A 166 15.54 -33.93 11.40
CA GLU A 166 15.04 -32.56 11.21
C GLU A 166 15.52 -32.00 9.85
N ALA A 167 14.59 -31.43 9.10
CA ALA A 167 14.85 -30.84 7.79
C ALA A 167 15.99 -29.82 7.89
N GLY A 168 16.95 -29.88 6.98
CA GLY A 168 18.19 -29.09 7.03
C GLY A 168 19.38 -29.79 7.68
N TRP A 169 19.18 -31.00 8.21
CA TRP A 169 20.22 -31.81 8.83
C TRP A 169 20.31 -33.22 8.23
N GLN A 170 21.49 -33.82 8.34
CA GLN A 170 21.78 -35.20 7.95
C GLN A 170 22.74 -35.85 8.96
N HIS A 171 22.60 -37.15 9.18
CA HIS A 171 23.52 -37.89 10.04
C HIS A 171 24.61 -38.56 9.19
N PRO A 172 25.92 -38.34 9.45
CA PRO A 172 27.00 -38.91 8.64
C PRO A 172 26.98 -40.45 8.52
N LEU A 173 26.38 -41.12 9.50
CA LEU A 173 26.22 -42.58 9.55
C LEU A 173 24.77 -43.04 9.30
N GLN A 174 23.93 -42.25 8.61
CA GLN A 174 22.49 -42.55 8.46
C GLN A 174 22.18 -43.97 7.96
N LYS A 175 23.03 -44.56 7.10
CA LYS A 175 22.86 -45.92 6.56
C LYS A 175 23.03 -47.03 7.61
N LEU A 176 23.69 -46.72 8.73
CA LEU A 176 23.94 -47.65 9.84
C LEU A 176 22.93 -47.48 10.98
N LEU A 177 22.05 -46.48 10.88
CA LEU A 177 20.99 -46.26 11.85
C LEU A 177 19.81 -47.18 11.49
N SER A 178 19.68 -48.29 12.21
CA SER A 178 18.50 -49.16 12.14
C SER A 178 17.87 -49.25 13.53
N PRO A 179 16.67 -48.68 13.75
CA PRO A 179 15.96 -48.86 15.01
C PRO A 179 15.50 -50.33 15.16
N PRO A 180 15.55 -50.92 16.37
CA PRO A 180 15.09 -52.28 16.62
C PRO A 180 13.56 -52.37 16.59
N GLY A 181 13.03 -53.46 16.01
CA GLY A 181 11.59 -53.77 16.02
C GLY A 181 10.76 -52.84 15.13
N THR A 182 9.56 -52.49 15.58
CA THR A 182 8.63 -51.56 14.90
C THR A 182 8.83 -50.10 15.30
N ALA A 183 9.76 -49.79 16.19
CA ALA A 183 10.03 -48.41 16.62
C ALA A 183 10.76 -47.62 15.53
N GLY A 184 10.60 -46.30 15.55
CA GLY A 184 11.34 -45.37 14.71
C GLY A 184 11.97 -44.30 15.56
N ARG A 185 12.83 -43.51 14.93
CA ARG A 185 13.78 -42.66 15.63
C ARG A 185 13.78 -41.27 15.02
N ILE A 186 13.69 -40.27 15.90
CA ILE A 186 13.70 -38.86 15.54
C ILE A 186 14.97 -38.22 16.04
N ILE A 187 15.62 -37.47 15.17
CA ILE A 187 16.85 -36.76 15.47
C ILE A 187 16.68 -35.28 15.13
N ARG A 188 16.72 -34.42 16.15
CA ARG A 188 16.69 -32.96 15.98
C ARG A 188 18.06 -32.40 15.65
N GLY A 189 18.11 -31.22 15.04
CA GLY A 189 19.34 -30.48 14.73
C GLY A 189 20.24 -30.25 15.96
N SER A 190 19.66 -30.22 17.17
CA SER A 190 20.37 -30.15 18.46
C SER A 190 21.05 -31.47 18.89
N ASN A 191 21.09 -32.48 18.02
CA ASN A 191 21.54 -33.84 18.29
C ASN A 191 20.77 -34.49 19.47
N GLN A 192 19.48 -34.17 19.60
CA GLN A 192 18.56 -34.80 20.55
C GLN A 192 17.82 -35.93 19.85
N TRP A 193 17.87 -37.12 20.45
CA TRP A 193 17.31 -38.34 19.91
C TRP A 193 16.07 -38.72 20.71
N ARG A 194 14.95 -38.96 20.03
CA ARG A 194 13.70 -39.46 20.63
C ARG A 194 13.25 -40.72 19.93
N TRP A 195 12.71 -41.65 20.71
CA TRP A 195 12.07 -42.86 20.19
C TRP A 195 10.60 -42.57 19.92
N ILE A 196 10.09 -43.11 18.82
CA ILE A 196 8.66 -43.20 18.55
C ILE A 196 8.29 -44.69 18.60
N ASP A 197 7.40 -45.03 19.51
CA ASP A 197 6.82 -46.37 19.57
C ASP A 197 5.81 -46.54 18.43
N ASN A 198 5.72 -47.74 17.83
CA ASN A 198 4.77 -48.08 16.75
C ASN A 198 4.94 -47.34 15.41
N CYS A 199 6.14 -47.35 14.82
CA CYS A 199 6.37 -46.97 13.42
C CYS A 199 5.96 -48.05 12.40
N GLY A 200 5.01 -48.90 12.77
CA GLY A 200 4.25 -49.73 11.84
C GLY A 200 3.35 -48.83 11.00
N ILE A 201 3.93 -48.16 10.00
CA ILE A 201 3.17 -47.35 9.04
C ILE A 201 2.48 -48.31 8.04
N GLU A 202 1.57 -49.17 8.52
CA GLU A 202 0.67 -49.92 7.63
C GLU A 202 -0.46 -49.01 7.16
N PRO A 203 -0.88 -49.05 5.89
CA PRO A 203 -1.95 -48.20 5.33
C PRO A 203 -3.30 -48.46 6.01
N GLN A 204 -3.61 -47.72 7.07
CA GLN A 204 -4.99 -47.54 7.50
C GLN A 204 -5.64 -46.41 6.70
N LYS A 205 -6.96 -46.56 6.48
CA LYS A 205 -7.84 -45.73 5.65
C LYS A 205 -7.64 -44.22 5.87
N PRO A 206 -7.92 -43.39 4.84
CA PRO A 206 -7.81 -41.94 4.91
C PRO A 206 -8.56 -41.38 6.13
N LEU A 207 -7.89 -40.44 6.79
CA LEU A 207 -8.34 -39.73 7.98
C LEU A 207 -9.61 -38.93 7.63
N ILE A 208 -10.79 -39.45 8.00
CA ILE A 208 -11.97 -38.59 8.13
C ILE A 208 -11.76 -37.86 9.45
N VAL A 209 -11.39 -36.58 9.40
CA VAL A 209 -11.35 -35.71 10.57
C VAL A 209 -12.80 -35.48 11.01
N GLU A 210 -13.36 -36.42 11.79
CA GLU A 210 -14.58 -36.17 12.53
C GLU A 210 -14.25 -35.20 13.66
N GLY A 211 -14.35 -33.90 13.36
CA GLY A 211 -14.31 -32.87 14.38
C GLY A 211 -15.36 -33.20 15.44
N ARG A 212 -14.93 -33.47 16.68
CA ARG A 212 -15.81 -33.53 17.86
C ARG A 212 -16.50 -32.17 18.04
N ARG A 213 -17.59 -31.96 17.30
CA ARG A 213 -18.69 -31.13 17.77
C ARG A 213 -19.46 -32.01 18.76
N SER A 214 -19.75 -31.52 19.95
CA SER A 214 -20.75 -32.12 20.82
C SER A 214 -22.12 -31.98 20.16
N VAL A 215 -22.37 -32.84 19.18
CA VAL A 215 -23.70 -33.00 18.60
C VAL A 215 -24.48 -33.83 19.60
N LYS A 216 -25.52 -33.23 20.18
CA LYS A 216 -26.57 -33.99 20.86
C LYS A 216 -27.06 -35.04 19.86
N SER A 217 -26.87 -36.31 20.19
CA SER A 217 -27.32 -37.42 19.36
C SER A 217 -28.84 -37.36 19.25
N PHE A 218 -29.35 -37.11 18.04
CA PHE A 218 -30.74 -37.38 17.70
C PHE A 218 -30.78 -38.78 17.08
N GLU A 219 -31.70 -39.61 17.57
CA GLU A 219 -31.90 -40.95 17.05
C GLU A 219 -32.32 -40.89 15.57
N ASP A 220 -31.65 -41.71 14.76
CA ASP A 220 -31.85 -41.79 13.33
C ASP A 220 -33.24 -42.38 13.03
N SER A 221 -34.21 -41.49 12.81
CA SER A 221 -35.52 -41.89 12.31
C SER A 221 -35.33 -42.45 10.89
N ARG A 222 -35.44 -43.77 10.76
CA ARG A 222 -35.51 -44.48 9.47
C ARG A 222 -36.80 -44.17 8.72
N GLY A 223 -37.00 -42.91 8.40
CA GLY A 223 -37.93 -42.43 7.39
C GLY A 223 -37.15 -41.50 6.48
N ARG A 224 -36.93 -41.91 5.22
CA ARG A 224 -36.49 -40.96 4.18
C ARG A 224 -37.62 -39.95 3.95
N THR A 225 -37.68 -38.91 4.75
CA THR A 225 -38.47 -37.72 4.46
C THR A 225 -37.73 -36.97 3.36
N ALA A 226 -38.14 -37.19 2.11
CA ALA A 226 -37.71 -36.36 1.01
C ALA A 226 -38.14 -34.92 1.31
N LEU A 227 -37.18 -34.03 1.60
CA LEU A 227 -37.44 -32.60 1.77
C LEU A 227 -37.84 -32.02 0.39
N PRO A 228 -39.09 -31.56 0.20
CA PRO A 228 -39.49 -31.00 -1.07
C PRO A 228 -38.88 -29.60 -1.22
N ILE A 229 -37.76 -29.49 -1.94
CA ILE A 229 -37.16 -28.20 -2.30
C ILE A 229 -37.68 -27.79 -3.67
N PRO A 230 -38.55 -26.77 -3.78
CA PRO A 230 -39.06 -26.31 -5.07
C PRO A 230 -37.97 -25.57 -5.86
N LEU A 231 -37.89 -25.82 -7.16
CA LEU A 231 -37.04 -25.05 -8.06
C LEU A 231 -37.67 -23.68 -8.32
N ARG A 232 -36.85 -22.63 -8.28
CA ARG A 232 -37.25 -21.25 -8.51
C ARG A 232 -36.38 -20.59 -9.57
N LEU A 233 -36.95 -19.65 -10.33
CA LEU A 233 -36.21 -18.71 -11.17
C LEU A 233 -35.99 -17.41 -10.39
N ILE A 234 -34.73 -16.99 -10.26
CA ILE A 234 -34.35 -15.74 -9.60
C ILE A 234 -33.57 -14.84 -10.58
N ALA A 235 -33.61 -13.52 -10.37
CA ALA A 235 -32.84 -12.57 -11.17
C ALA A 235 -31.32 -12.70 -10.92
N THR A 236 -30.51 -12.44 -11.94
CA THR A 236 -29.04 -12.45 -11.89
C THR A 236 -28.46 -11.37 -12.81
N ASP A 237 -27.36 -10.75 -12.41
CA ASP A 237 -26.66 -9.70 -13.19
C ASP A 237 -25.82 -10.26 -14.35
N ARG A 238 -25.97 -11.55 -14.68
CA ARG A 238 -25.23 -12.21 -15.75
C ARG A 238 -25.71 -11.75 -17.12
N ARG A 239 -24.83 -11.09 -17.88
CA ARG A 239 -25.06 -10.63 -19.25
C ARG A 239 -24.64 -11.70 -20.27
N ASP A 240 -25.49 -12.69 -20.50
CA ASP A 240 -25.35 -13.61 -21.63
C ASP A 240 -26.23 -13.13 -22.80
N ASN A 241 -25.74 -13.22 -24.03
CA ASN A 241 -26.51 -12.81 -25.22
C ASN A 241 -27.65 -13.82 -25.49
N PRO A 242 -28.91 -13.37 -25.66
CA PRO A 242 -30.02 -14.26 -25.96
C PRO A 242 -29.84 -14.95 -27.33
N GLU A 243 -30.25 -16.23 -27.41
CA GLU A 243 -30.23 -17.05 -28.63
C GLU A 243 -31.64 -17.35 -29.16
N VAL A 244 -32.66 -17.23 -28.29
CA VAL A 244 -34.08 -17.51 -28.60
C VAL A 244 -34.94 -16.36 -28.08
N TRP A 245 -35.96 -15.96 -28.84
CA TRP A 245 -36.91 -14.92 -28.47
C TRP A 245 -38.34 -15.45 -28.56
N LEU A 246 -39.17 -15.08 -27.59
CA LEU A 246 -40.59 -15.46 -27.55
C LEU A 246 -41.47 -14.24 -27.78
N VAL A 247 -42.17 -14.22 -28.91
CA VAL A 247 -43.11 -13.15 -29.29
C VAL A 247 -44.53 -13.58 -28.93
N GLN A 248 -45.14 -12.90 -27.96
CA GLN A 248 -46.46 -13.27 -27.43
C GLN A 248 -47.58 -12.30 -27.82
N HIS A 249 -47.26 -11.01 -28.00
CA HIS A 249 -48.25 -9.98 -28.32
C HIS A 249 -48.21 -9.65 -29.82
N GLU A 250 -49.34 -9.72 -30.50
CA GLU A 250 -49.46 -9.50 -31.97
C GLU A 250 -48.37 -10.25 -32.76
N PRO A 251 -48.19 -11.56 -32.53
CA PRO A 251 -46.98 -12.29 -32.94
C PRO A 251 -46.75 -12.27 -34.45
N LEU A 252 -47.82 -12.32 -35.25
CA LEU A 252 -47.73 -12.27 -36.71
C LEU A 252 -47.44 -10.86 -37.23
N GLU A 253 -48.00 -9.82 -36.62
CA GLU A 253 -47.73 -8.43 -37.05
C GLU A 253 -46.30 -8.02 -36.70
N GLN A 254 -45.80 -8.41 -35.52
CA GLN A 254 -44.41 -8.13 -35.15
C GLN A 254 -43.43 -8.90 -36.05
N LEU A 255 -43.76 -10.14 -36.40
CA LEU A 255 -42.99 -10.91 -37.38
C LEU A 255 -43.01 -10.26 -38.76
N GLN A 256 -44.17 -9.75 -39.20
CA GLN A 256 -44.31 -9.04 -40.46
C GLN A 256 -43.49 -7.74 -40.48
N ARG A 257 -43.60 -6.90 -39.43
CA ARG A 257 -42.79 -5.68 -39.28
C ARG A 257 -41.29 -5.98 -39.31
N LEU A 258 -40.87 -7.07 -38.66
CA LEU A 258 -39.48 -7.51 -38.67
C LEU A 258 -39.02 -7.85 -40.10
N VAL A 259 -39.85 -8.58 -40.86
CA VAL A 259 -39.56 -8.92 -42.27
C VAL A 259 -39.54 -7.67 -43.15
N GLU A 260 -40.49 -6.74 -42.98
CA GLU A 260 -40.57 -5.49 -43.76
C GLU A 260 -39.36 -4.56 -43.56
N GLN A 261 -38.78 -4.55 -42.35
CA GLN A 261 -37.69 -3.64 -41.98
C GLN A 261 -36.29 -4.26 -42.14
N SER A 262 -36.20 -5.57 -42.36
CA SER A 262 -34.93 -6.30 -42.41
C SER A 262 -34.54 -6.69 -43.83
N SER A 263 -33.25 -6.75 -44.12
CA SER A 263 -32.74 -7.29 -45.39
C SER A 263 -32.76 -8.82 -45.42
N ASP A 264 -32.84 -9.42 -46.62
CA ASP A 264 -32.75 -10.89 -46.81
C ASP A 264 -31.49 -11.49 -46.14
N ALA A 265 -30.36 -10.79 -46.20
CA ALA A 265 -29.11 -11.22 -45.57
C ALA A 265 -29.22 -11.26 -44.04
N ALA A 266 -29.95 -10.31 -43.44
CA ALA A 266 -30.24 -10.30 -42.01
C ALA A 266 -31.21 -11.43 -41.64
N LEU A 267 -32.26 -11.67 -42.44
CA LEU A 267 -33.28 -12.70 -42.23
C LEU A 267 -32.76 -14.14 -42.43
N ALA A 268 -31.72 -14.35 -43.24
CA ALA A 268 -31.14 -15.67 -43.52
C ALA A 268 -30.59 -16.40 -42.27
N GLY A 269 -30.19 -15.62 -41.26
CA GLY A 269 -29.68 -16.12 -39.97
C GLY A 269 -30.77 -16.57 -38.99
N TRP A 270 -32.05 -16.45 -39.34
CA TRP A 270 -33.17 -16.68 -38.41
C TRP A 270 -34.03 -17.87 -38.79
N GLU A 271 -34.51 -18.56 -37.78
CA GLU A 271 -35.55 -19.58 -37.87
C GLU A 271 -36.71 -19.18 -36.97
N TYR A 272 -37.92 -19.56 -37.37
CA TYR A 272 -39.11 -19.32 -36.59
C TYR A 272 -39.93 -20.59 -36.47
N ALA A 273 -40.66 -20.70 -35.36
CA ALA A 273 -41.68 -21.72 -35.15
C ALA A 273 -42.95 -21.06 -34.62
N LEU A 274 -44.10 -21.52 -35.10
CA LEU A 274 -45.40 -21.18 -34.54
C LEU A 274 -45.76 -22.20 -33.47
N ALA A 275 -46.11 -21.73 -32.28
CA ALA A 275 -46.57 -22.56 -31.18
C ALA A 275 -47.88 -22.00 -30.61
N SER A 276 -48.66 -22.86 -29.95
CA SER A 276 -49.88 -22.44 -29.23
C SER A 276 -49.60 -22.45 -27.73
N ALA A 277 -49.81 -21.31 -27.08
CA ALA A 277 -49.77 -21.18 -25.62
C ALA A 277 -51.22 -21.06 -25.11
N GLY A 278 -51.88 -22.20 -24.87
CA GLY A 278 -53.33 -22.24 -24.66
C GLY A 278 -54.07 -21.95 -25.97
N GLU A 279 -55.01 -20.99 -25.94
CA GLU A 279 -55.74 -20.51 -27.13
C GLU A 279 -54.99 -19.42 -27.91
N ASN A 280 -53.86 -18.92 -27.39
CA ASN A 280 -53.08 -17.85 -28.01
C ASN A 280 -51.95 -18.41 -28.90
N LEU A 281 -51.87 -17.92 -30.14
CA LEU A 281 -50.71 -18.16 -31.01
C LEU A 281 -49.49 -17.40 -30.49
N VAL A 282 -48.31 -18.01 -30.52
CA VAL A 282 -47.03 -17.37 -30.20
C VAL A 282 -45.99 -17.72 -31.27
N VAL A 283 -45.07 -16.79 -31.55
CA VAL A 283 -43.94 -17.01 -32.46
C VAL A 283 -42.67 -17.17 -31.63
N VAL A 284 -41.92 -18.24 -31.88
CA VAL A 284 -40.58 -18.44 -31.31
C VAL A 284 -39.54 -18.21 -32.38
N LEU A 285 -38.67 -17.22 -32.18
CA LEU A 285 -37.55 -16.92 -33.07
C LEU A 285 -36.26 -17.49 -32.50
N ARG A 286 -35.46 -18.12 -33.35
CA ARG A 286 -34.16 -18.70 -33.00
C ARG A 286 -33.10 -18.18 -33.97
N ALA A 287 -32.00 -17.67 -33.43
CA ALA A 287 -30.83 -17.36 -34.24
C ALA A 287 -30.08 -18.65 -34.60
N LYS A 288 -29.72 -18.82 -35.88
CA LYS A 288 -28.77 -19.86 -36.29
C LYS A 288 -27.40 -19.56 -35.70
N ARG A 289 -26.74 -20.58 -35.16
CA ARG A 289 -25.38 -20.44 -34.61
C ARG A 289 -24.42 -19.99 -35.70
N SER A 290 -23.97 -18.73 -35.61
CA SER A 290 -22.96 -18.14 -36.49
C SER A 290 -21.80 -17.61 -35.64
N ARG A 291 -20.61 -17.42 -36.23
CA ARG A 291 -19.46 -16.81 -35.54
C ARG A 291 -19.66 -15.32 -35.23
N HIS A 292 -20.69 -14.69 -35.81
CA HIS A 292 -21.03 -13.29 -35.60
C HIS A 292 -22.27 -13.19 -34.72
N ALA A 293 -22.29 -12.21 -33.80
CA ALA A 293 -23.45 -11.93 -32.96
C ALA A 293 -24.66 -11.62 -33.85
N PRO A 294 -25.85 -12.17 -33.55
CA PRO A 294 -27.05 -11.85 -34.32
C PRO A 294 -27.33 -10.34 -34.25
N ALA A 295 -27.80 -9.77 -35.37
CA ALA A 295 -28.17 -8.36 -35.43
C ALA A 295 -29.28 -8.05 -34.40
N ASP A 296 -29.22 -6.89 -33.75
CA ASP A 296 -30.20 -6.46 -32.74
C ASP A 296 -31.61 -6.48 -33.33
N LEU A 297 -32.45 -7.39 -32.82
CA LEU A 297 -33.86 -7.43 -33.14
C LEU A 297 -34.56 -6.26 -32.44
N ALA A 298 -35.12 -5.32 -33.20
CA ALA A 298 -36.00 -4.27 -32.69
C ALA A 298 -37.40 -4.81 -32.34
N VAL A 299 -37.46 -5.92 -31.60
CA VAL A 299 -38.71 -6.61 -31.21
C VAL A 299 -38.79 -6.64 -29.68
N SER A 300 -39.79 -5.95 -29.11
CA SER A 300 -40.00 -5.79 -27.66
C SER A 300 -40.43 -7.10 -26.98
N THR A 301 -39.52 -8.07 -26.85
CA THR A 301 -39.84 -9.44 -26.40
C THR A 301 -38.80 -10.02 -25.44
N ALA A 302 -39.19 -11.06 -24.70
CA ALA A 302 -38.30 -11.75 -23.76
C ALA A 302 -37.26 -12.60 -24.53
N GLY A 303 -35.98 -12.27 -24.33
CA GLY A 303 -34.85 -13.05 -24.84
C GLY A 303 -34.45 -14.16 -23.86
N PHE A 304 -34.03 -15.30 -24.41
CA PHE A 304 -33.68 -16.50 -23.66
C PHE A 304 -32.26 -16.99 -23.99
N VAL A 305 -31.54 -17.46 -22.97
CA VAL A 305 -30.14 -17.91 -23.00
C VAL A 305 -30.04 -19.42 -22.67
N PRO A 306 -29.10 -20.17 -23.27
CA PRO A 306 -29.00 -21.62 -23.03
C PRO A 306 -28.47 -21.96 -21.63
N TYR A 307 -29.18 -22.80 -20.88
CA TYR A 307 -28.74 -23.23 -19.54
C TYR A 307 -27.61 -24.27 -19.64
N LEU A 308 -26.48 -24.01 -18.98
CA LEU A 308 -25.29 -24.88 -19.00
C LEU A 308 -24.84 -25.30 -20.42
N ARG A 309 -25.03 -24.40 -21.40
CA ARG A 309 -24.77 -24.63 -22.84
C ARG A 309 -25.54 -25.82 -23.43
N MET A 310 -26.67 -26.22 -22.83
CA MET A 310 -27.56 -27.23 -23.40
C MET A 310 -28.35 -26.62 -24.58
N PRO A 311 -28.39 -27.29 -25.74
CA PRO A 311 -29.01 -26.73 -26.95
C PRO A 311 -30.55 -26.75 -26.93
N ASN A 312 -31.16 -27.44 -25.97
CA ASN A 312 -32.61 -27.69 -25.88
C ASN A 312 -33.25 -27.18 -24.57
N LEU A 313 -32.53 -26.42 -23.75
CA LEU A 313 -33.07 -25.81 -22.52
C LEU A 313 -32.61 -24.35 -22.39
N TYR A 314 -33.56 -23.44 -22.33
CA TYR A 314 -33.29 -22.00 -22.31
C TYR A 314 -34.01 -21.30 -21.13
N LEU A 315 -33.32 -20.33 -20.54
CA LEU A 315 -33.76 -19.48 -19.42
C LEU A 315 -33.95 -18.04 -19.89
N PRO A 316 -34.82 -17.23 -19.28
CA PRO A 316 -34.89 -15.81 -19.56
C PRO A 316 -33.52 -15.15 -19.30
N ALA A 317 -33.10 -14.25 -20.19
CA ALA A 317 -31.88 -13.49 -20.02
C ALA A 317 -31.92 -12.71 -18.69
N GLY A 318 -30.84 -12.78 -17.91
CA GLY A 318 -30.80 -12.19 -16.57
C GLY A 318 -31.52 -13.01 -15.48
N MET A 319 -31.82 -14.30 -15.70
CA MET A 319 -32.35 -15.21 -14.66
C MET A 319 -31.54 -16.50 -14.48
N MET A 320 -31.64 -17.12 -13.30
CA MET A 320 -30.98 -18.39 -12.94
C MET A 320 -31.91 -19.31 -12.13
N LEU A 321 -31.71 -20.63 -12.27
CA LEU A 321 -32.39 -21.64 -11.45
C LEU A 321 -31.77 -21.77 -10.04
N GLN A 322 -32.61 -21.75 -9.01
CA GLN A 322 -32.26 -21.98 -7.61
C GLN A 322 -33.11 -23.11 -6.99
N PRO A 323 -32.50 -24.14 -6.37
CA PRO A 323 -31.06 -24.43 -6.36
C PRO A 323 -30.52 -24.73 -7.78
N PRO A 324 -29.23 -24.43 -8.04
CA PRO A 324 -28.63 -24.75 -9.34
C PRO A 324 -28.61 -26.26 -9.55
N LEU A 325 -29.15 -26.70 -10.69
CA LEU A 325 -29.17 -28.11 -11.05
C LEU A 325 -27.88 -28.51 -11.77
N ARG A 326 -27.37 -29.70 -11.46
CA ARG A 326 -26.32 -30.31 -12.29
C ARG A 326 -26.87 -30.61 -13.68
N ARG A 327 -26.00 -30.56 -14.71
CA ARG A 327 -26.37 -30.74 -16.12
C ARG A 327 -27.24 -31.98 -16.36
N ASP A 328 -26.88 -33.12 -15.78
CA ASP A 328 -27.62 -34.38 -15.97
C ASP A 328 -29.01 -34.36 -15.32
N GLN A 329 -29.15 -33.68 -14.17
CA GLN A 329 -30.41 -33.55 -13.46
C GLN A 329 -31.33 -32.53 -14.14
N ALA A 330 -30.77 -31.41 -14.62
CA ALA A 330 -31.49 -30.44 -15.43
C ALA A 330 -31.99 -31.06 -16.74
N ARG A 331 -31.17 -31.88 -17.39
CA ARG A 331 -31.56 -32.64 -18.59
C ARG A 331 -32.73 -33.56 -18.28
N ARG A 332 -32.60 -34.39 -17.25
CA ARG A 332 -33.64 -35.34 -16.85
C ARG A 332 -34.96 -34.70 -16.40
N TRP A 333 -34.92 -33.52 -15.79
CA TRP A 333 -36.13 -32.91 -15.20
C TRP A 333 -36.80 -31.89 -16.12
N LEU A 334 -36.02 -31.15 -16.91
CA LEU A 334 -36.50 -30.00 -17.67
C LEU A 334 -36.35 -30.16 -19.18
N ALA A 335 -35.46 -31.04 -19.65
CA ALA A 335 -35.15 -31.22 -21.08
C ALA A 335 -34.98 -32.71 -21.45
N ASP A 336 -36.00 -33.50 -21.13
CA ASP A 336 -35.98 -34.98 -21.14
C ASP A 336 -35.96 -35.59 -22.57
N SER A 337 -36.12 -34.77 -23.60
CA SER A 337 -36.08 -35.17 -25.02
C SER A 337 -35.32 -34.13 -25.85
N ASP A 338 -34.45 -34.61 -26.74
CA ASP A 338 -33.72 -33.75 -27.69
C ASP A 338 -34.61 -33.30 -28.88
N ASP A 339 -35.83 -33.86 -29.03
CA ASP A 339 -36.81 -33.46 -30.07
C ASP A 339 -37.61 -32.20 -29.67
N HIS A 340 -37.45 -31.70 -28.44
CA HIS A 340 -38.14 -30.50 -27.97
C HIS A 340 -37.17 -29.47 -27.40
N ILE A 341 -37.44 -28.20 -27.69
CA ILE A 341 -36.81 -27.06 -27.04
C ILE A 341 -37.70 -26.64 -25.88
N SER A 342 -37.11 -26.58 -24.68
CA SER A 342 -37.79 -26.20 -23.44
C SER A 342 -37.39 -24.76 -23.05
N LEU A 343 -38.39 -23.90 -22.85
CA LEU A 343 -38.26 -22.51 -22.41
C LEU A 343 -38.86 -22.38 -21.00
N LEU A 344 -38.11 -21.82 -20.04
CA LEU A 344 -38.65 -21.58 -18.69
C LEU A 344 -39.27 -20.18 -18.60
N LEU A 345 -40.59 -20.11 -18.46
CA LEU A 345 -41.33 -18.86 -18.40
C LEU A 345 -41.59 -18.46 -16.93
N PRO A 346 -41.23 -17.24 -16.50
CA PRO A 346 -41.46 -16.80 -15.13
C PRO A 346 -42.95 -16.52 -14.87
N ASN A 347 -43.48 -16.96 -13.73
CA ASN A 347 -44.88 -16.75 -13.32
C ASN A 347 -45.05 -15.62 -12.29
N GLY A 348 -44.08 -14.71 -12.15
CA GLY A 348 -44.10 -13.60 -11.18
C GLY A 348 -43.61 -13.95 -9.77
N ASP A 349 -43.98 -15.12 -9.22
CA ASP A 349 -43.67 -15.51 -7.84
C ASP A 349 -42.39 -16.36 -7.70
N SER A 350 -41.35 -16.06 -8.49
CA SER A 350 -40.13 -16.89 -8.63
C SER A 350 -40.37 -18.35 -9.05
N THR A 351 -41.62 -18.75 -9.32
CA THR A 351 -42.00 -20.02 -9.93
C THR A 351 -41.97 -19.89 -11.44
N PHE A 352 -41.98 -21.02 -12.15
CA PHE A 352 -41.89 -21.02 -13.60
C PHE A 352 -42.74 -22.11 -14.23
N ALA A 353 -43.20 -21.85 -15.45
CA ALA A 353 -43.79 -22.84 -16.33
C ALA A 353 -42.75 -23.30 -17.37
N VAL A 354 -42.83 -24.56 -17.82
CA VAL A 354 -41.99 -25.07 -18.90
C VAL A 354 -42.81 -25.07 -20.19
N ALA A 355 -42.49 -24.18 -21.11
CA ALA A 355 -43.04 -24.21 -22.47
C ALA A 355 -42.16 -25.09 -23.36
N ARG A 356 -42.77 -25.95 -24.18
CA ARG A 356 -42.04 -26.86 -25.07
C ARG A 356 -42.47 -26.67 -26.52
N VAL A 357 -41.50 -26.53 -27.41
CA VAL A 357 -41.71 -26.44 -28.86
C VAL A 357 -40.91 -27.54 -29.54
N ARG A 358 -41.51 -28.23 -30.52
CA ARG A 358 -40.83 -29.31 -31.24
C ARG A 358 -39.70 -28.74 -32.10
N SER A 359 -38.53 -29.33 -32.04
CA SER A 359 -37.34 -28.82 -32.74
C SER A 359 -37.53 -28.82 -34.27
N HIS A 360 -38.31 -29.75 -34.82
CA HIS A 360 -38.57 -29.86 -36.26
C HIS A 360 -39.63 -28.87 -36.80
N THR A 361 -40.32 -28.11 -35.94
CA THR A 361 -41.26 -27.07 -36.40
C THR A 361 -40.58 -25.75 -36.72
N PHE A 362 -39.28 -25.64 -36.43
CA PHE A 362 -38.49 -24.46 -36.80
C PHE A 362 -38.18 -24.49 -38.30
N GLN A 363 -38.61 -23.44 -39.00
CA GLN A 363 -38.35 -23.25 -40.42
C GLN A 363 -37.53 -21.96 -40.63
N PRO A 364 -36.66 -21.89 -41.66
CA PRO A 364 -35.96 -20.66 -41.98
C PRO A 364 -36.93 -19.51 -42.27
N LEU A 365 -36.78 -18.38 -41.58
CA LEU A 365 -37.73 -17.27 -41.65
C LEU A 365 -37.88 -16.71 -43.07
N LEU A 366 -36.77 -16.62 -43.81
CA LEU A 366 -36.77 -16.14 -45.19
C LEU A 366 -37.63 -17.01 -46.14
N GLN A 367 -37.78 -18.31 -45.86
CA GLN A 367 -38.60 -19.20 -46.69
C GLN A 367 -40.11 -18.99 -46.51
N ALA A 368 -40.51 -18.30 -45.44
CA ALA A 368 -41.91 -17.95 -45.18
C ALA A 368 -42.34 -16.61 -45.80
N CYS A 369 -41.40 -15.85 -46.37
CA CYS A 369 -41.67 -14.52 -46.93
C CYS A 369 -42.09 -14.65 -48.40
N GLU A 370 -43.32 -14.23 -48.73
CA GLU A 370 -43.81 -14.14 -50.12
C GLU A 370 -43.86 -12.67 -50.57
N TYR A 371 -42.95 -12.27 -51.45
CA TYR A 371 -42.92 -10.90 -51.99
C TYR A 371 -43.98 -10.74 -53.09
N LYS A 372 -45.05 -9.98 -52.81
CA LYS A 372 -46.07 -9.63 -53.81
C LYS A 372 -45.72 -8.30 -54.47
N ALA A 373 -45.52 -8.31 -55.80
CA ALA A 373 -45.35 -7.08 -56.56
C ALA A 373 -46.64 -6.24 -56.50
N PRO A 374 -46.58 -4.93 -56.22
CA PRO A 374 -47.76 -4.07 -56.27
C PRO A 374 -48.33 -4.06 -57.70
N VAL A 375 -49.66 -4.11 -57.82
CA VAL A 375 -50.38 -4.02 -59.11
C VAL A 375 -49.89 -2.78 -59.85
N ALA A 376 -49.35 -2.97 -61.06
CA ALA A 376 -48.75 -1.92 -61.86
C ALA A 376 -49.74 -0.77 -62.09
N ARG A 377 -49.57 0.34 -61.37
CA ARG A 377 -50.22 1.60 -61.71
C ARG A 377 -49.50 2.17 -62.93
N HIS A 378 -50.23 2.44 -64.00
CA HIS A 378 -49.69 3.16 -65.16
C HIS A 378 -49.28 4.56 -64.70
N TRP A 379 -48.01 4.90 -64.91
CA TRP A 379 -47.45 6.20 -64.56
C TRP A 379 -47.69 7.17 -65.72
N GLU A 380 -48.48 8.22 -65.51
CA GLU A 380 -48.53 9.36 -66.44
C GLU A 380 -47.30 10.26 -66.22
N PRO A 381 -46.64 10.72 -67.30
CA PRO A 381 -45.45 11.55 -67.17
C PRO A 381 -45.81 12.98 -66.75
N VAL A 382 -45.64 13.27 -65.46
CA VAL A 382 -45.65 14.65 -64.96
C VAL A 382 -44.34 15.33 -65.36
N ARG A 383 -44.41 16.24 -66.35
CA ARG A 383 -43.33 17.20 -66.62
C ARG A 383 -43.43 18.34 -65.61
N SER A 384 -42.60 18.31 -64.58
CA SER A 384 -42.30 19.49 -63.77
C SER A 384 -40.81 19.81 -63.87
N ALA A 385 -40.53 21.08 -64.15
CA ALA A 385 -39.20 21.61 -64.35
C ALA A 385 -38.45 21.76 -63.01
N SER A 386 -37.17 21.37 -63.07
CA SER A 386 -36.12 21.55 -62.05
C SER A 386 -36.14 20.59 -60.84
N PRO A 387 -35.26 19.58 -60.83
CA PRO A 387 -34.94 18.83 -59.62
C PRO A 387 -34.05 19.66 -58.68
N LEU A 388 -34.28 19.43 -57.40
CA LEU A 388 -33.61 19.97 -56.21
C LEU A 388 -32.08 20.17 -56.35
N PRO A 389 -31.51 21.25 -55.78
CA PRO A 389 -30.08 21.51 -55.79
C PRO A 389 -29.41 20.76 -54.63
N PHE A 390 -28.58 19.77 -54.94
CA PHE A 390 -27.55 19.29 -54.02
C PHE A 390 -26.20 19.69 -54.60
N GLU A 391 -25.47 20.56 -53.90
CA GLU A 391 -24.08 20.86 -54.26
C GLU A 391 -23.19 19.63 -53.98
N LEU A 392 -22.38 19.32 -54.98
CA LEU A 392 -21.50 18.15 -55.09
C LEU A 392 -20.32 18.23 -54.10
N PHE A 393 -20.12 17.17 -53.33
CA PHE A 393 -18.81 16.88 -52.73
C PHE A 393 -17.83 16.48 -53.84
N SER A 394 -16.73 17.24 -54.00
CA SER A 394 -15.61 16.84 -54.85
C SER A 394 -14.48 16.27 -53.99
N ILE A 395 -14.18 14.98 -54.23
CA ILE A 395 -12.95 14.33 -53.80
C ILE A 395 -11.88 14.72 -54.83
N VAL A 396 -10.81 15.37 -54.39
CA VAL A 396 -9.59 15.54 -55.21
C VAL A 396 -8.47 14.79 -54.51
N ALA A 397 -8.20 13.58 -55.01
CA ALA A 397 -6.90 12.95 -54.92
C ALA A 397 -6.19 13.25 -56.23
N ASP A 398 -4.91 13.66 -56.19
CA ASP A 398 -4.03 13.55 -57.36
C ASP A 398 -2.54 13.76 -56.99
N PRO A 399 -1.58 13.33 -57.84
CA PRO A 399 -0.50 12.42 -57.46
C PRO A 399 0.92 13.03 -57.61
N VAL A 400 1.94 12.23 -57.32
CA VAL A 400 3.37 12.57 -57.32
C VAL A 400 4.02 12.44 -58.71
N SER A 401 4.84 13.44 -59.10
CA SER A 401 6.17 13.39 -59.78
C SER A 401 6.33 14.18 -61.11
N GLU A 402 7.04 15.33 -61.02
CA GLU A 402 8.20 15.91 -61.80
C GLU A 402 8.44 15.61 -63.31
N PRO A 403 9.30 16.37 -64.09
CA PRO A 403 10.33 17.38 -63.68
C PRO A 403 10.53 18.69 -64.55
N ILE A 404 11.21 19.66 -63.91
CA ILE A 404 12.22 20.67 -64.36
C ILE A 404 11.92 21.68 -65.49
N ALA A 405 11.99 22.99 -65.18
CA ALA A 405 12.92 23.96 -65.80
C ALA A 405 12.94 25.33 -65.07
N ALA A 406 14.14 25.87 -64.87
CA ALA A 406 14.44 27.07 -64.10
C ALA A 406 14.16 28.38 -64.86
N VAL A 407 13.53 29.37 -64.20
CA VAL A 407 13.78 30.80 -64.45
C VAL A 407 13.64 31.59 -63.14
N ARG A 408 14.74 32.22 -62.71
CA ARG A 408 14.77 33.22 -61.64
C ARG A 408 14.12 34.52 -62.13
N ARG A 409 13.21 35.12 -61.34
CA ARG A 409 12.96 36.57 -61.35
C ARG A 409 12.75 37.10 -59.92
N PRO A 410 13.23 38.33 -59.61
CA PRO A 410 13.31 38.86 -58.26
C PRO A 410 11.97 39.47 -57.81
N ILE A 411 11.61 39.27 -56.54
CA ILE A 411 10.46 39.92 -55.92
C ILE A 411 10.89 41.33 -55.49
N GLN A 412 10.23 42.35 -56.06
CA GLN A 412 10.31 43.73 -55.62
C GLN A 412 9.47 43.93 -54.34
N VAL A 413 10.05 44.64 -53.38
CA VAL A 413 9.39 45.14 -52.16
C VAL A 413 8.61 46.41 -52.52
N PRO A 414 7.30 46.52 -52.23
CA PRO A 414 6.61 47.81 -52.28
C PRO A 414 6.86 48.60 -51.00
N ALA A 415 7.19 49.87 -51.19
CA ALA A 415 7.52 50.85 -50.19
C ALA A 415 6.28 51.40 -49.44
N SER A 416 6.50 51.69 -48.15
CA SER A 416 6.03 52.84 -47.37
C SER A 416 4.55 53.26 -47.43
N LEU A 417 3.82 53.03 -46.33
CA LEU A 417 2.68 53.85 -45.93
C LEU A 417 3.11 54.90 -44.88
N PRO A 418 2.48 56.08 -44.81
CA PRO A 418 2.99 57.25 -44.10
C PRO A 418 2.74 57.18 -42.58
N GLN A 419 3.69 57.72 -41.80
CA GLN A 419 3.55 57.97 -40.37
C GLN A 419 2.62 59.17 -40.08
N PRO A 420 1.79 59.14 -39.02
CA PRO A 420 1.22 60.34 -38.42
C PRO A 420 2.14 60.94 -37.36
N GLU A 421 2.23 62.27 -37.37
CA GLU A 421 2.93 63.14 -36.42
C GLU A 421 2.33 63.14 -34.99
N PRO A 422 3.09 63.57 -33.95
CA PRO A 422 2.71 63.42 -32.56
C PRO A 422 1.78 64.55 -32.09
N ALA A 423 0.66 64.20 -31.44
CA ALA A 423 -0.19 65.14 -30.73
C ALA A 423 0.17 65.20 -29.24
N GLU A 424 0.26 66.42 -28.71
CA GLU A 424 0.55 66.75 -27.31
C GLU A 424 -0.48 66.18 -26.30
N PRO A 425 -0.09 65.94 -25.03
CA PRO A 425 -0.93 65.26 -24.05
C PRO A 425 -1.94 66.21 -23.41
N SER A 426 -3.21 66.13 -23.83
CA SER A 426 -4.31 66.83 -23.16
C SER A 426 -4.84 66.05 -21.94
N GLY A 427 -4.50 66.53 -20.75
CA GLY A 427 -5.49 66.95 -19.74
C GLY A 427 -6.47 65.94 -19.11
N LEU A 428 -6.33 64.62 -19.29
CA LEU A 428 -7.27 63.64 -18.71
C LEU A 428 -6.90 63.22 -17.27
N PHE A 429 -5.60 63.20 -16.95
CA PHE A 429 -5.09 62.78 -15.63
C PHE A 429 -5.42 63.75 -14.47
N GLN A 430 -5.64 65.05 -14.76
CA GLN A 430 -6.08 66.01 -13.72
C GLN A 430 -7.59 66.00 -13.46
N ARG A 431 -8.41 65.49 -14.40
CA ARG A 431 -9.87 65.37 -14.20
C ARG A 431 -10.25 64.12 -13.42
N LEU A 432 -9.50 63.02 -13.54
CA LEU A 432 -9.73 61.80 -12.75
C LEU A 432 -9.34 61.95 -11.26
N ARG A 433 -8.42 62.87 -10.93
CA ARG A 433 -8.03 63.13 -9.53
C ARG A 433 -9.10 63.88 -8.72
N ARG A 434 -10.07 64.53 -9.38
CA ARG A 434 -11.20 65.22 -8.72
C ARG A 434 -12.43 64.34 -8.52
N LEU A 435 -12.47 63.13 -9.09
CA LEU A 435 -13.59 62.19 -8.94
C LEU A 435 -13.42 61.22 -7.75
N PHE A 436 -12.29 61.25 -7.04
CA PHE A 436 -11.99 60.35 -5.91
C PHE A 436 -11.67 61.08 -4.58
N GLN A 437 -12.13 62.32 -4.43
CA GLN A 437 -12.29 62.91 -3.11
C GLN A 437 -13.77 62.86 -2.76
N SER A 438 -14.20 61.80 -2.07
CA SER A 438 -15.42 61.83 -1.27
C SER A 438 -15.03 61.76 0.20
N ASP A 439 -15.61 62.68 0.96
CA ASP A 439 -15.48 62.81 2.40
C ASP A 439 -16.02 61.60 3.18
N GLY A 440 -15.29 61.24 4.25
CA GLY A 440 -15.80 60.70 5.52
C GLY A 440 -16.38 59.29 5.58
N ASP A 441 -15.66 58.34 6.17
CA ASP A 441 -15.94 57.92 7.56
C ASP A 441 -14.78 57.09 8.16
N GLU A 442 -14.56 57.24 9.47
CA GLU A 442 -13.46 56.67 10.25
C GLU A 442 -13.50 55.12 10.32
N GLN A 443 -12.75 54.46 9.43
CA GLN A 443 -12.21 53.12 9.70
C GLN A 443 -10.69 53.17 9.61
N THR A 444 -10.06 52.82 10.74
CA THR A 444 -8.61 52.67 10.96
C THR A 444 -7.76 52.59 9.69
N ASP A 445 -6.84 53.54 9.59
CA ASP A 445 -5.95 53.88 8.46
C ASP A 445 -4.99 52.75 8.02
N VAL A 446 -5.53 51.62 7.54
CA VAL A 446 -4.80 50.50 6.94
C VAL A 446 -4.58 50.75 5.44
N THR A 447 -5.48 51.48 4.79
CA THR A 447 -5.45 51.77 3.36
C THR A 447 -4.31 52.73 2.97
N GLY A 448 -4.02 53.73 3.81
CA GLY A 448 -2.89 54.66 3.62
C GLY A 448 -1.52 53.99 3.77
N LEU A 449 -1.40 52.98 4.64
CA LEU A 449 -0.19 52.17 4.80
C LEU A 449 0.08 51.24 3.60
N VAL A 450 -0.97 50.82 2.89
CA VAL A 450 -0.89 49.91 1.72
C VAL A 450 -0.61 50.67 0.42
N GLN A 451 -1.08 51.90 0.25
CA GLN A 451 -0.70 52.74 -0.91
C GLN A 451 0.81 53.01 -0.95
N ASN A 452 1.47 53.09 0.21
CA ASN A 452 2.92 53.21 0.34
C ASN A 452 3.70 51.90 0.09
N ALA A 453 3.02 50.79 -0.22
CA ALA A 453 3.61 49.47 -0.44
C ALA A 453 3.58 49.01 -1.91
N LEU A 454 3.00 49.82 -2.81
CA LEU A 454 3.11 49.61 -4.26
C LEU A 454 4.39 50.29 -4.78
N PRO A 455 5.16 49.64 -5.66
CA PRO A 455 6.45 50.19 -6.09
C PRO A 455 6.26 51.51 -6.86
N GLU A 456 6.74 52.62 -6.30
CA GLU A 456 6.98 53.85 -7.05
C GLU A 456 8.24 53.68 -7.91
N MET A 457 8.08 53.72 -9.23
CA MET A 457 9.20 53.77 -10.17
C MET A 457 9.47 55.21 -10.62
N PRO A 458 10.46 55.92 -10.03
CA PRO A 458 11.11 57.02 -10.72
C PRO A 458 12.60 56.75 -10.96
N ALA A 459 13.10 57.25 -12.10
CA ALA A 459 14.51 57.19 -12.48
C ALA A 459 15.39 57.99 -11.49
N ALA A 460 16.09 57.29 -10.60
CA ALA A 460 17.03 57.87 -9.64
C ALA A 460 18.48 57.43 -9.93
N GLY A 461 19.44 58.31 -9.65
CA GLY A 461 20.87 58.06 -9.90
C GLY A 461 21.48 56.94 -9.02
N PRO A 462 22.62 56.35 -9.44
CA PRO A 462 23.17 55.12 -8.86
C PRO A 462 23.49 55.17 -7.35
N SER A 463 23.84 56.35 -6.78
CA SER A 463 24.11 56.45 -5.34
C SER A 463 22.83 56.50 -4.47
N GLU A 464 21.71 56.97 -5.02
CA GLU A 464 20.42 56.96 -4.32
C GLU A 464 19.79 55.56 -4.33
N VAL A 465 19.96 54.82 -5.43
CA VAL A 465 19.48 53.44 -5.56
C VAL A 465 20.10 52.54 -4.48
N SER A 466 21.41 52.68 -4.21
CA SER A 466 22.08 51.92 -3.14
C SER A 466 21.57 52.27 -1.74
N LYS A 467 21.36 53.57 -1.44
CA LYS A 467 20.81 54.01 -0.13
C LYS A 467 19.36 53.56 0.06
N ARG A 468 18.54 53.65 -1.00
CA ARG A 468 17.15 53.15 -0.99
C ARG A 468 17.14 51.65 -0.76
N ARG A 469 17.96 50.88 -1.49
CA ARG A 469 18.06 49.42 -1.35
C ARG A 469 18.44 49.01 0.07
N LEU A 470 19.38 49.71 0.71
CA LEU A 470 19.76 49.47 2.11
C LEU A 470 18.57 49.71 3.06
N LYS A 471 17.84 50.82 2.88
CA LYS A 471 16.64 51.13 3.67
C LYS A 471 15.52 50.10 3.50
N HIS A 472 15.26 49.64 2.27
CA HIS A 472 14.29 48.55 2.01
C HIS A 472 14.75 47.23 2.65
N GLN A 473 16.06 46.95 2.65
CA GLN A 473 16.63 45.76 3.30
C GLN A 473 16.50 45.80 4.83
N GLU A 474 16.79 46.94 5.46
CA GLU A 474 16.58 47.16 6.90
C GLU A 474 15.11 47.01 7.28
N ARG A 475 14.21 47.64 6.51
CA ARG A 475 12.75 47.52 6.69
C ARG A 475 12.29 46.07 6.58
N ARG A 476 12.77 45.32 5.58
CA ARG A 476 12.48 43.90 5.43
C ARG A 476 12.93 43.10 6.66
N ILE A 477 14.18 43.26 7.09
CA ILE A 477 14.72 42.52 8.26
C ILE A 477 13.91 42.81 9.52
N ALA A 478 13.54 44.07 9.77
CA ALA A 478 12.73 44.45 10.90
C ALA A 478 11.32 43.83 10.86
N LEU A 479 10.68 43.82 9.69
CA LEU A 479 9.36 43.18 9.50
C LEU A 479 9.43 41.66 9.65
N GLU A 480 10.46 41.00 9.10
CA GLU A 480 10.66 39.56 9.25
C GLU A 480 10.87 39.16 10.72
N GLU A 481 11.65 39.95 11.49
CA GLU A 481 11.87 39.73 12.92
C GLU A 481 10.58 39.89 13.73
N ARG A 482 9.83 40.97 13.45
CA ARG A 482 8.54 41.23 14.09
C ARG A 482 7.54 40.13 13.78
N LEU A 483 7.49 39.65 12.53
CA LEU A 483 6.63 38.53 12.16
C LEU A 483 7.01 37.26 12.92
N ARG A 484 8.31 36.94 13.00
CA ARG A 484 8.82 35.76 13.73
C ARG A 484 8.43 35.77 15.21
N GLN A 485 8.41 36.94 15.85
CA GLN A 485 7.95 37.11 17.22
C GLN A 485 6.42 36.95 17.36
N SER A 486 5.68 37.28 16.30
CA SER A 486 4.21 37.17 16.25
C SER A 486 3.67 35.84 15.70
N LEU A 487 4.50 34.79 15.53
CA LEU A 487 4.04 33.50 14.99
C LEU A 487 3.07 32.75 15.93
N ALA A 488 2.96 33.16 17.19
CA ALA A 488 2.05 32.56 18.16
C ALA A 488 0.57 32.83 17.82
N PRO A 489 -0.36 31.96 18.26
CA PRO A 489 -1.78 32.06 17.92
C PRO A 489 -2.44 33.34 18.42
N GLU A 490 -1.95 33.90 19.52
CA GLU A 490 -2.47 35.12 20.15
C GLU A 490 -2.23 36.41 19.36
N HIS A 491 -1.36 36.39 18.34
CA HIS A 491 -0.99 37.56 17.54
C HIS A 491 -1.55 37.53 16.10
N VAL A 492 -2.74 36.96 15.88
CA VAL A 492 -3.38 36.91 14.52
C VAL A 492 -3.61 38.30 13.94
N ALA A 493 -4.11 39.26 14.74
CA ALA A 493 -4.36 40.62 14.28
C ALA A 493 -3.05 41.31 13.83
N ASP A 494 -1.96 41.10 14.57
CA ASP A 494 -0.64 41.65 14.24
C ASP A 494 -0.09 41.06 12.92
N ARG A 495 -0.25 39.75 12.70
CA ARG A 495 0.22 39.07 11.47
C ARG A 495 -0.50 39.56 10.21
N SER A 496 -1.83 39.71 10.29
CA SER A 496 -2.66 40.12 9.15
C SER A 496 -2.26 41.49 8.59
N ALA A 497 -1.74 42.39 9.44
CA ALA A 497 -1.23 43.70 9.04
C ALA A 497 0.24 43.68 8.56
N ILE A 498 1.05 42.72 9.02
CA ILE A 498 2.47 42.60 8.66
C ILE A 498 2.65 41.97 7.27
N TRP A 499 1.83 40.97 6.91
CA TRP A 499 1.98 40.24 5.65
C TRP A 499 1.99 41.13 4.39
N PRO A 500 1.03 42.08 4.19
CA PRO A 500 1.06 42.99 3.05
C PRO A 500 2.30 43.90 3.01
N GLN A 501 2.74 44.38 4.17
CA GLN A 501 3.92 45.26 4.27
C GLN A 501 5.20 44.52 3.90
N LEU A 502 5.30 43.27 4.35
CA LEU A 502 6.43 42.40 4.07
C LEU A 502 6.43 41.98 2.58
N ALA A 503 5.26 41.74 1.99
CA ALA A 503 5.11 41.50 0.56
C ALA A 503 5.62 42.69 -0.29
N GLY A 504 5.22 43.91 0.07
CA GLY A 504 5.73 45.15 -0.57
C GLY A 504 7.25 45.29 -0.43
N ALA A 505 7.80 45.08 0.78
CA ALA A 505 9.24 45.17 1.02
C ALA A 505 10.06 44.15 0.20
N HIS A 506 9.55 42.94 -0.03
CA HIS A 506 10.18 41.98 -0.92
C HIS A 506 10.07 42.37 -2.39
N ALA A 507 8.92 42.91 -2.82
CA ALA A 507 8.72 43.38 -4.18
C ALA A 507 9.69 44.54 -4.54
N ASP A 508 9.88 45.49 -3.63
CA ASP A 508 10.84 46.60 -3.77
C ASP A 508 12.29 46.11 -3.97
N LEU A 509 12.63 44.95 -3.41
CA LEU A 509 13.94 44.31 -3.52
C LEU A 509 14.06 43.36 -4.72
N GLY A 510 13.02 43.23 -5.55
CA GLY A 510 12.95 42.29 -6.68
C GLY A 510 12.79 40.82 -6.27
N GLN A 511 12.43 40.54 -5.02
CA GLN A 511 12.23 39.19 -4.48
C GLN A 511 10.77 38.74 -4.67
N PHE A 512 10.35 38.61 -5.93
CA PHE A 512 8.93 38.42 -6.27
C PHE A 512 8.34 37.09 -5.78
N THR A 513 9.13 36.02 -5.65
CA THR A 513 8.66 34.74 -5.08
C THR A 513 8.22 34.90 -3.63
N GLU A 514 9.02 35.62 -2.83
CA GLU A 514 8.68 35.92 -1.43
C GLU A 514 7.48 36.85 -1.34
N ALA A 515 7.44 37.88 -2.20
CA ALA A 515 6.30 38.79 -2.27
C ALA A 515 4.99 38.06 -2.56
N ALA A 516 4.98 37.15 -3.54
CA ALA A 516 3.80 36.34 -3.88
C ALA A 516 3.34 35.46 -2.71
N ALA A 517 4.28 34.78 -2.03
CA ALA A 517 3.96 33.96 -0.85
C ALA A 517 3.37 34.81 0.29
N CYS A 518 3.89 36.01 0.53
CA CYS A 518 3.39 36.91 1.57
C CYS A 518 2.02 37.48 1.23
N TRP A 519 1.76 37.83 -0.04
CA TRP A 519 0.43 38.22 -0.49
C TRP A 519 -0.60 37.10 -0.33
N LEU A 520 -0.23 35.85 -0.67
CA LEU A 520 -1.12 34.69 -0.48
C LEU A 520 -1.43 34.46 1.00
N ASN A 521 -0.46 34.61 1.91
CA ASN A 521 -0.71 34.53 3.35
C ASN A 521 -1.64 35.66 3.82
N ALA A 522 -1.45 36.91 3.36
CA ALA A 522 -2.34 38.03 3.67
C ALA A 522 -3.79 37.78 3.21
N LEU A 523 -3.96 37.34 1.95
CA LEU A 523 -5.27 37.01 1.38
C LEU A 523 -5.94 35.86 2.13
N TRP A 524 -5.15 34.93 2.69
CA TRP A 524 -5.67 33.78 3.43
C TRP A 524 -6.11 34.13 4.85
N GLU A 525 -5.49 35.11 5.49
CA GLU A 525 -5.87 35.61 6.81
C GLU A 525 -7.04 36.61 6.76
N SER A 526 -7.37 37.16 5.59
CA SER A 526 -8.51 38.05 5.42
C SER A 526 -9.80 37.29 5.08
N ASP A 527 -10.92 37.75 5.66
CA ASP A 527 -12.26 37.26 5.36
C ASP A 527 -12.80 37.79 4.02
N SER A 528 -12.27 38.91 3.53
CA SER A 528 -12.55 39.44 2.20
C SER A 528 -11.32 39.31 1.29
N LEU A 529 -11.48 39.58 -0.01
CA LEU A 529 -10.37 39.62 -0.96
C LEU A 529 -10.12 41.07 -1.40
N PRO A 530 -9.31 41.86 -0.67
CA PRO A 530 -9.07 43.26 -1.01
C PRO A 530 -8.50 43.40 -2.44
N PRO A 531 -9.10 44.24 -3.31
CA PRO A 531 -8.66 44.37 -4.70
C PRO A 531 -7.18 44.75 -4.85
N LEU A 532 -6.65 45.58 -3.94
CA LEU A 532 -5.25 45.99 -3.93
C LEU A 532 -4.31 44.81 -3.65
N TRP A 533 -4.67 43.89 -2.76
CA TRP A 533 -3.83 42.75 -2.41
C TRP A 533 -3.84 41.70 -3.52
N LEU A 534 -5.00 41.50 -4.16
CA LEU A 534 -5.10 40.66 -5.35
C LEU A 534 -4.25 41.18 -6.51
N ARG A 535 -4.25 42.51 -6.75
CA ARG A 535 -3.36 43.13 -7.73
C ARG A 535 -1.89 42.99 -7.36
N GLY A 536 -1.55 43.14 -6.08
CA GLY A 536 -0.19 42.92 -5.56
C GLY A 536 0.30 41.49 -5.82
N TRP A 537 -0.55 40.49 -5.56
CA TRP A 537 -0.24 39.08 -5.84
C TRP A 537 -0.07 38.84 -7.35
N LEU A 538 -1.01 39.27 -8.18
CA LEU A 538 -0.92 39.13 -9.65
C LEU A 538 0.34 39.78 -10.20
N GLN A 539 0.70 40.98 -9.73
CA GLN A 539 1.90 41.67 -10.15
C GLN A 539 3.17 40.89 -9.81
N ALA A 540 3.26 40.30 -8.61
CA ALA A 540 4.39 39.48 -8.23
C ALA A 540 4.54 38.24 -9.15
N GLU A 541 3.44 37.55 -9.48
CA GLU A 541 3.46 36.40 -10.40
C GLU A 541 3.80 36.81 -11.85
N LYS A 542 3.30 37.95 -12.33
CA LYS A 542 3.67 38.51 -13.65
C LYS A 542 5.17 38.78 -13.76
N MET A 543 5.77 39.36 -12.73
CA MET A 543 7.22 39.63 -12.71
C MET A 543 8.06 38.34 -12.69
N LEU A 544 7.55 37.27 -12.06
CA LEU A 544 8.20 35.95 -12.07
C LEU A 544 8.10 35.25 -13.43
N SER A 545 6.93 35.31 -14.08
CA SER A 545 6.72 34.63 -15.35
C SER A 545 7.41 35.34 -16.51
N ARG A 546 7.67 36.65 -16.39
CA ARG A 546 8.20 37.52 -17.47
C ARG A 546 7.33 37.48 -18.74
N ILE A 547 6.08 37.06 -18.60
CA ILE A 547 5.11 37.03 -19.69
C ILE A 547 4.51 38.45 -19.79
N PRO A 548 4.62 39.12 -20.94
CA PRO A 548 3.95 40.40 -21.14
C PRO A 548 2.43 40.15 -21.22
N LEU A 549 1.72 40.43 -20.13
CA LEU A 549 0.27 40.25 -20.03
C LEU A 549 -0.43 41.60 -19.97
N LEU A 550 -1.20 41.93 -21.02
CA LEU A 550 -2.26 42.93 -20.93
C LEU A 550 -3.42 42.34 -20.10
N GLU A 551 -4.26 43.18 -19.50
CA GLU A 551 -5.32 42.74 -18.56
C GLU A 551 -6.38 41.81 -19.19
N ASP A 552 -6.42 41.68 -20.53
CA ASP A 552 -7.37 40.84 -21.30
C ASP A 552 -6.77 39.55 -21.91
N ASP A 553 -5.49 39.23 -21.67
CA ASP A 553 -4.75 38.16 -22.38
C ASP A 553 -4.89 36.74 -21.79
N LEU A 554 -6.06 36.36 -21.25
CA LEU A 554 -6.32 35.00 -20.75
C LEU A 554 -6.04 33.91 -21.81
N LEU A 555 -6.36 34.22 -23.07
CA LEU A 555 -6.14 33.31 -24.19
C LEU A 555 -4.65 33.05 -24.41
N THR A 556 -3.80 34.06 -24.27
CA THR A 556 -2.35 33.91 -24.44
C THR A 556 -1.78 32.91 -23.43
N LEU A 557 -2.21 32.97 -22.17
CA LEU A 557 -1.82 32.00 -21.13
C LEU A 557 -2.29 30.57 -21.42
N LEU A 558 -3.47 30.41 -22.02
CA LEU A 558 -4.02 29.09 -22.35
C LEU A 558 -3.38 28.45 -23.59
N HIS A 559 -2.75 29.23 -24.48
CA HIS A 559 -2.07 28.73 -25.68
C HIS A 559 -0.59 28.43 -25.46
N MET A 560 0.06 29.06 -24.48
CA MET A 560 1.45 28.77 -24.13
C MET A 560 1.61 27.39 -23.48
N PRO A 561 2.77 26.71 -23.66
CA PRO A 561 3.06 25.46 -22.96
C PRO A 561 3.00 25.65 -21.43
N PRO A 562 2.55 24.63 -20.68
CA PRO A 562 2.36 24.76 -19.23
C PRO A 562 3.72 24.91 -18.57
N THR A 563 3.94 26.02 -17.86
CA THR A 563 5.12 26.25 -17.03
C THR A 563 4.68 26.56 -15.60
N PRO A 564 5.49 26.26 -14.57
CA PRO A 564 5.12 26.57 -13.18
C PRO A 564 4.74 28.04 -12.98
N ALA A 565 5.53 28.97 -13.53
CA ALA A 565 5.24 30.40 -13.44
C ALA A 565 3.99 30.81 -14.24
N GLY A 566 3.76 30.19 -15.41
CA GLY A 566 2.55 30.43 -16.21
C GLY A 566 1.27 29.96 -15.51
N ILE A 567 1.30 28.78 -14.88
CA ILE A 567 0.16 28.23 -14.13
C ILE A 567 -0.14 29.07 -12.88
N ARG A 568 0.87 29.51 -12.12
CA ARG A 568 0.66 30.45 -10.99
C ARG A 568 0.09 31.80 -11.44
N THR A 569 0.58 32.33 -12.55
CA THR A 569 0.06 33.58 -13.12
C THR A 569 -1.39 33.43 -13.59
N LEU A 570 -1.73 32.29 -14.21
CA LEU A 570 -3.10 31.96 -14.62
C LEU A 570 -4.03 31.88 -13.41
N ALA A 571 -3.60 31.24 -12.31
CA ALA A 571 -4.39 31.18 -11.08
C ALA A 571 -4.65 32.59 -10.51
N ALA A 572 -3.61 33.43 -10.37
CA ALA A 572 -3.76 34.79 -9.87
C ALA A 572 -4.67 35.65 -10.76
N CYS A 573 -4.50 35.57 -12.08
CA CYS A 573 -5.32 36.27 -13.06
C CYS A 573 -6.79 35.85 -12.97
N THR A 574 -7.04 34.55 -12.84
CA THR A 574 -8.39 33.99 -12.68
C THR A 574 -9.11 34.56 -11.46
N VAL A 575 -8.42 34.65 -10.31
CA VAL A 575 -9.01 35.20 -9.07
C VAL A 575 -9.31 36.69 -9.20
N VAL A 576 -8.38 37.47 -9.79
CA VAL A 576 -8.55 38.91 -10.00
C VAL A 576 -9.73 39.21 -10.91
N LEU A 577 -9.82 38.52 -12.06
CA LEU A 577 -10.89 38.75 -13.04
C LEU A 577 -12.26 38.32 -12.49
N ALA A 578 -12.30 37.26 -11.68
CA ALA A 578 -13.54 36.81 -11.03
C ALA A 578 -14.05 37.75 -9.92
N GLN A 579 -13.27 38.76 -9.49
CA GLN A 579 -13.76 39.79 -8.56
C GLN A 579 -14.43 40.99 -9.25
N GLN A 580 -14.40 41.05 -10.59
CA GLN A 580 -15.09 42.11 -11.33
C GLN A 580 -16.60 41.78 -11.37
N ASP A 581 -17.43 42.81 -11.22
CA ASP A 581 -18.89 42.69 -11.34
C ASP A 581 -19.41 43.57 -12.49
N PRO A 582 -19.87 42.99 -13.62
CA PRO A 582 -19.91 41.55 -13.91
C PRO A 582 -18.53 40.97 -14.27
N ALA A 583 -18.37 39.65 -14.10
CA ALA A 583 -17.14 38.97 -14.49
C ALA A 583 -16.92 39.04 -16.02
N PRO A 584 -15.66 39.13 -16.52
CA PRO A 584 -15.39 39.24 -17.95
C PRO A 584 -15.97 38.05 -18.74
N PRO A 585 -16.64 38.29 -19.89
CA PRO A 585 -17.23 37.22 -20.70
C PRO A 585 -16.21 36.16 -21.14
N ALA A 586 -14.96 36.55 -21.39
CA ALA A 586 -13.88 35.63 -21.72
C ALA A 586 -13.58 34.64 -20.59
N LEU A 587 -13.63 35.07 -19.33
CA LEU A 587 -13.41 34.19 -18.19
C LEU A 587 -14.51 33.13 -18.08
N VAL A 588 -15.77 33.52 -18.29
CA VAL A 588 -16.93 32.61 -18.31
C VAL A 588 -16.80 31.61 -19.46
N ALA A 589 -16.48 32.07 -20.67
CA ALA A 589 -16.38 31.24 -21.86
C ALA A 589 -15.27 30.18 -21.77
N TYR A 590 -14.16 30.50 -21.10
CA TYR A 590 -13.00 29.59 -20.98
C TYR A 590 -12.87 28.91 -19.61
N ALA A 591 -13.86 29.04 -18.71
CA ALA A 591 -13.76 28.58 -17.33
C ALA A 591 -13.36 27.09 -17.20
N GLU A 592 -13.96 26.21 -17.99
CA GLU A 592 -13.65 24.76 -17.96
C GLU A 592 -12.24 24.46 -18.51
N ARG A 593 -11.80 25.16 -19.55
CA ARG A 593 -10.43 25.01 -20.09
C ARG A 593 -9.38 25.53 -19.11
N ILE A 594 -9.68 26.63 -18.40
CA ILE A 594 -8.84 27.16 -17.33
C ILE A 594 -8.77 26.14 -16.19
N ARG A 595 -9.91 25.56 -15.77
CA ARG A 595 -9.96 24.53 -14.74
C ARG A 595 -9.10 23.32 -15.10
N GLN A 596 -9.27 22.76 -16.29
CA GLN A 596 -8.45 21.62 -16.74
C GLN A 596 -6.95 21.95 -16.74
N ARG A 597 -6.60 23.18 -17.11
CA ARG A 597 -5.21 23.65 -17.11
C ARG A 597 -4.64 23.79 -15.70
N LEU A 598 -5.43 24.30 -14.74
CA LEU A 598 -5.05 24.42 -13.35
C LEU A 598 -4.99 23.05 -12.66
N ASP A 599 -5.94 22.15 -12.93
CA ASP A 599 -5.97 20.78 -12.41
C ASP A 599 -4.74 19.98 -12.89
N ALA A 600 -4.36 20.10 -14.16
CA ALA A 600 -3.16 19.46 -14.70
C ALA A 600 -1.84 20.04 -14.13
N GLY A 601 -1.87 21.29 -13.64
CA GLY A 601 -0.74 21.99 -13.04
C GLY A 601 -0.85 22.16 -11.52
N GLU A 602 -1.73 21.42 -10.84
CA GLU A 602 -2.10 21.65 -9.43
C GLU A 602 -0.89 21.51 -8.49
N THR A 603 0.06 20.65 -8.83
CA THR A 603 1.31 20.42 -8.08
C THR A 603 2.29 21.59 -8.12
N TRP A 604 2.15 22.52 -9.08
CA TRP A 604 2.96 23.74 -9.17
C TRP A 604 2.34 24.94 -8.45
N LEU A 605 1.10 24.79 -7.98
CA LEU A 605 0.38 25.82 -7.25
C LEU A 605 0.57 25.63 -5.73
N PRO A 606 0.85 26.73 -5.00
CA PRO A 606 0.57 26.77 -3.57
C PRO A 606 -0.88 26.40 -3.32
N ILE A 607 -1.15 25.65 -2.25
CA ILE A 607 -2.49 25.13 -1.92
C ILE A 607 -3.50 26.27 -1.79
N ARG A 608 -3.05 27.41 -1.23
CA ARG A 608 -3.87 28.62 -1.13
C ARG A 608 -4.28 29.17 -2.50
N ALA A 609 -3.34 29.23 -3.43
CA ALA A 609 -3.58 29.73 -4.77
C ALA A 609 -4.52 28.80 -5.56
N ALA A 610 -4.29 27.48 -5.48
CA ALA A 610 -5.15 26.47 -6.10
C ALA A 610 -6.60 26.59 -5.60
N TRP A 611 -6.80 26.67 -4.28
CA TRP A 611 -8.14 26.80 -3.70
C TRP A 611 -8.82 28.11 -4.11
N LEU A 612 -8.13 29.26 -4.00
CA LEU A 612 -8.71 30.56 -4.36
C LEU A 612 -9.12 30.62 -5.84
N ALA A 613 -8.30 30.08 -6.74
CA ALA A 613 -8.61 30.02 -8.17
C ALA A 613 -9.84 29.13 -8.45
N GLN A 614 -9.97 28.00 -7.76
CA GLN A 614 -11.11 27.11 -7.95
C GLN A 614 -12.40 27.68 -7.34
N CYS A 615 -12.32 28.40 -6.21
CA CYS A 615 -13.44 29.19 -5.69
C CYS A 615 -13.86 30.30 -6.66
N ALA A 616 -12.91 30.95 -7.33
CA ALA A 616 -13.19 31.96 -8.35
C ALA A 616 -13.91 31.34 -9.57
N LEU A 617 -13.43 30.20 -10.09
CA LEU A 617 -14.05 29.50 -11.21
C LEU A 617 -15.44 28.96 -10.86
N ALA A 618 -15.64 28.43 -9.64
CA ALA A 618 -16.93 27.95 -9.18
C ALA A 618 -17.98 29.09 -9.16
N ARG A 619 -17.61 30.28 -8.68
CA ARG A 619 -18.50 31.46 -8.70
C ARG A 619 -18.89 31.89 -10.10
N VAL A 620 -17.92 31.94 -11.02
CA VAL A 620 -18.13 32.37 -12.40
C VAL A 620 -18.95 31.35 -13.21
N SER A 621 -18.87 30.05 -12.84
CA SER A 621 -19.55 28.94 -13.52
C SER A 621 -20.90 28.58 -12.88
N GLN A 622 -21.63 29.56 -12.34
CA GLN A 622 -22.96 29.37 -11.72
C GLN A 622 -22.97 28.43 -10.49
N GLY A 623 -21.89 28.42 -9.70
CA GLY A 623 -21.84 27.64 -8.46
C GLY A 623 -21.63 26.15 -8.69
N ASP A 624 -20.64 25.78 -9.50
CA ASP A 624 -20.21 24.37 -9.67
C ASP A 624 -19.57 23.82 -8.38
N VAL A 625 -20.44 23.50 -7.43
CA VAL A 625 -20.10 22.96 -6.10
C VAL A 625 -19.40 21.62 -6.21
N LEU A 626 -19.78 20.79 -7.20
CA LEU A 626 -19.22 19.44 -7.34
C LEU A 626 -17.74 19.50 -7.75
N ALA A 627 -17.37 20.37 -8.69
CA ALA A 627 -15.97 20.58 -9.05
C ALA A 627 -15.15 21.15 -7.88
N LEU A 628 -15.73 22.07 -7.11
CA LEU A 628 -15.08 22.63 -5.93
C LEU A 628 -14.88 21.58 -4.82
N ALA A 629 -15.86 20.70 -4.59
CA ALA A 629 -15.74 19.59 -3.64
C ALA A 629 -14.64 18.59 -4.06
N ARG A 630 -14.57 18.23 -5.36
CA ARG A 630 -13.49 17.39 -5.89
C ARG A 630 -12.11 18.03 -5.70
N THR A 631 -11.99 19.32 -5.96
CA THR A 631 -10.76 20.08 -5.72
C THR A 631 -10.37 20.02 -4.24
N ARG A 632 -11.33 20.28 -3.34
CA ARG A 632 -11.10 20.19 -1.89
C ARG A 632 -10.54 18.83 -1.52
N ASP A 633 -11.14 17.76 -2.01
CA ASP A 633 -10.72 16.38 -1.68
C ASP A 633 -9.27 16.12 -2.13
N ARG A 634 -8.89 16.53 -3.34
CA ARG A 634 -7.50 16.43 -3.85
C ARG A 634 -6.52 17.25 -3.01
N LEU A 635 -6.86 18.49 -2.68
CA LEU A 635 -5.98 19.36 -1.88
C LEU A 635 -5.85 18.89 -0.42
N LEU A 636 -6.94 18.38 0.18
CA LEU A 636 -6.91 17.78 1.52
C LEU A 636 -6.08 16.49 1.53
N GLU A 637 -6.15 15.70 0.45
CA GLU A 637 -5.29 14.54 0.26
C GLU A 637 -3.81 14.95 0.19
N ARG A 638 -3.47 15.94 -0.66
CA ARG A 638 -2.12 16.49 -0.76
C ARG A 638 -1.60 16.97 0.60
N LEU A 639 -2.40 17.73 1.35
CA LEU A 639 -2.08 18.18 2.70
C LEU A 639 -1.91 17.01 3.69
N PHE A 640 -2.74 15.97 3.59
CA PHE A 640 -2.64 14.82 4.50
C PHE A 640 -1.38 13.98 4.23
N GLN A 641 -0.98 13.84 2.97
CA GLN A 641 0.18 13.07 2.57
C GLN A 641 1.49 13.82 2.85
N HIS A 642 1.57 15.09 2.43
CA HIS A 642 2.82 15.84 2.40
C HIS A 642 2.87 17.02 3.37
N GLY A 643 1.74 17.40 3.96
CA GLY A 643 1.63 18.68 4.66
C GLY A 643 1.70 19.86 3.70
N LEU A 644 2.04 21.03 4.22
CA LEU A 644 2.29 22.22 3.42
C LEU A 644 3.64 22.12 2.71
N SER A 645 3.67 22.44 1.41
CA SER A 645 4.94 22.51 0.70
C SER A 645 5.73 23.68 1.25
N LEU A 646 6.88 23.40 1.88
CA LEU A 646 7.75 24.47 2.38
C LEU A 646 8.10 25.43 1.23
N GLU A 647 8.33 24.90 0.03
CA GLU A 647 8.76 25.68 -1.13
C GLU A 647 7.68 26.56 -1.77
N GLN A 648 6.43 26.12 -1.73
CA GLN A 648 5.33 26.80 -2.42
C GLN A 648 4.45 27.62 -1.46
N ASP A 649 4.19 27.08 -0.26
CA ASP A 649 3.20 27.63 0.66
C ASP A 649 3.78 28.57 1.72
N ILE A 650 5.11 28.58 1.91
CA ILE A 650 5.77 29.26 3.03
C ILE A 650 6.88 30.19 2.53
N PRO A 651 6.97 31.45 2.96
CA PRO A 651 8.11 32.32 2.66
C PRO A 651 9.46 31.77 3.17
N SER A 652 10.56 31.95 2.42
CA SER A 652 11.87 31.36 2.77
C SER A 652 12.43 31.82 4.10
N PHE A 653 12.19 33.07 4.51
CA PHE A 653 12.66 33.59 5.79
C PHE A 653 12.01 32.90 7.01
N LEU A 654 10.83 32.29 6.83
CA LEU A 654 10.21 31.43 7.85
C LEU A 654 10.74 29.98 7.78
N ARG A 655 11.02 29.46 6.58
CA ARG A 655 11.66 28.13 6.40
C ARG A 655 12.99 28.05 7.14
N PHE A 656 13.78 29.11 7.05
CA PHE A 656 15.11 29.19 7.66
C PHE A 656 15.12 30.01 8.97
N SER A 657 14.00 30.06 9.69
CA SER A 657 13.87 30.83 10.93
C SER A 657 14.65 30.20 12.09
N GLY A 658 15.90 30.64 12.19
CA GLY A 658 16.83 30.40 13.29
C GLY A 658 18.22 30.79 12.80
N ARG A 659 19.01 31.52 13.60
CA ARG A 659 20.39 31.94 13.25
C ARG A 659 21.34 30.81 12.79
N GLN A 660 20.89 29.54 12.82
CA GLN A 660 21.60 28.34 12.37
C GLN A 660 20.92 27.59 11.19
N ALA A 661 19.72 27.95 10.72
CA ALA A 661 18.99 27.14 9.73
C ALA A 661 19.60 27.18 8.31
N GLY A 662 20.21 28.31 7.93
CA GLY A 662 21.01 28.40 6.70
C GLY A 662 22.30 27.57 6.72
N GLU A 663 22.84 27.27 7.92
CA GLU A 663 24.00 26.38 8.10
C GLU A 663 23.58 24.89 8.23
N LYS A 664 22.34 24.62 8.69
CA LYS A 664 21.85 23.27 8.96
C LYS A 664 21.61 22.43 7.71
N PHE A 665 21.08 22.99 6.63
CA PHE A 665 20.84 22.24 5.39
C PHE A 665 22.14 21.76 4.72
N PRO A 666 23.16 22.62 4.51
CA PRO A 666 24.48 22.17 4.09
C PRO A 666 25.08 21.14 5.06
N PHE A 667 24.93 21.35 6.37
CA PHE A 667 25.43 20.42 7.38
C PHE A 667 24.77 19.04 7.32
N VAL A 668 23.45 18.96 7.13
CA VAL A 668 22.70 17.70 6.98
C VAL A 668 23.09 16.99 5.69
N ARG A 669 23.20 17.73 4.58
CA ARG A 669 23.72 17.20 3.32
C ARG A 669 25.11 16.61 3.47
N ASP A 670 26.06 17.40 3.97
CA ASP A 670 27.47 17.02 4.08
C ASP A 670 27.64 15.86 5.07
N TRP A 671 26.76 15.77 6.06
CA TRP A 671 26.68 14.63 6.95
C TRP A 671 26.12 13.38 6.26
N LEU A 672 25.04 13.48 5.48
CA LEU A 672 24.44 12.34 4.77
C LEU A 672 25.41 11.75 3.73
N GLN A 673 26.24 12.58 3.09
CA GLN A 673 27.32 12.08 2.23
C GLN A 673 28.39 11.31 3.02
N ARG A 674 28.78 11.80 4.20
CA ARG A 674 29.80 11.16 5.06
C ARG A 674 29.30 9.91 5.79
N VAL A 675 28.00 9.83 6.11
CA VAL A 675 27.44 8.69 6.85
C VAL A 675 27.49 7.40 6.02
N ARG A 676 27.56 7.49 4.68
CA ARG A 676 27.76 6.35 3.78
C ARG A 676 28.91 5.45 4.23
N ASP A 677 30.07 6.04 4.52
CA ASP A 677 31.25 5.28 4.93
C ASP A 677 31.06 4.60 6.29
N ALA A 678 30.33 5.26 7.21
CA ALA A 678 29.99 4.67 8.51
C ALA A 678 29.03 3.48 8.35
N VAL A 679 28.02 3.61 7.48
CA VAL A 679 27.08 2.53 7.14
C VAL A 679 27.82 1.35 6.50
N HIS A 680 28.73 1.59 5.56
CA HIS A 680 29.50 0.53 4.92
C HIS A 680 30.40 -0.20 5.91
N ARG A 681 31.14 0.53 6.76
CA ARG A 681 31.97 -0.06 7.82
C ARG A 681 31.15 -0.87 8.82
N TRP A 682 29.96 -0.37 9.17
CA TRP A 682 29.04 -1.07 10.05
C TRP A 682 28.56 -2.40 9.43
N ILE A 683 28.11 -2.38 8.16
CA ILE A 683 27.72 -3.58 7.44
C ILE A 683 28.88 -4.58 7.34
N ASP A 684 30.11 -4.11 7.07
CA ASP A 684 31.31 -4.97 7.10
C ASP A 684 31.54 -5.61 8.46
N GLY A 685 31.37 -4.85 9.54
CA GLY A 685 31.42 -5.35 10.90
C GLY A 685 30.38 -6.44 11.15
N LEU A 686 29.14 -6.23 10.71
CA LEU A 686 28.07 -7.22 10.83
C LEU A 686 28.36 -8.50 10.04
N VAL A 687 28.90 -8.38 8.82
CA VAL A 687 29.27 -9.54 7.99
C VAL A 687 30.35 -10.37 8.69
N LYS A 688 31.37 -9.73 9.28
CA LYS A 688 32.44 -10.40 10.05
C LYS A 688 31.93 -11.08 11.33
N GLN A 689 30.86 -10.54 11.92
CA GLN A 689 30.26 -11.04 13.16
C GLN A 689 29.13 -12.04 12.92
N ARG A 690 28.83 -12.42 11.67
CA ARG A 690 27.80 -13.41 11.34
C ARG A 690 28.05 -14.71 12.12
N PRO A 691 27.01 -15.28 12.77
CA PRO A 691 27.11 -16.59 13.41
C PRO A 691 27.61 -17.67 12.46
N SER A 692 28.30 -18.69 12.97
CA SER A 692 28.83 -19.79 12.14
C SER A 692 27.73 -20.61 11.45
N ASP A 693 26.52 -20.63 12.01
CA ASP A 693 25.32 -21.25 11.44
C ASP A 693 24.59 -20.37 10.41
N TYR A 694 25.01 -19.11 10.22
CA TYR A 694 24.38 -18.17 9.29
C TYR A 694 24.43 -18.67 7.83
N ALA A 695 25.60 -19.11 7.36
CA ALA A 695 25.79 -19.61 6.00
C ALA A 695 25.23 -21.03 5.79
N LEU A 696 25.05 -21.80 6.87
CA LEU A 696 24.55 -23.18 6.80
C LEU A 696 23.08 -23.29 6.37
N THR A 697 22.35 -22.17 6.41
CA THR A 697 20.94 -22.07 6.01
C THR A 697 20.73 -21.55 4.59
N LEU A 698 21.82 -21.20 3.88
CA LEU A 698 21.80 -20.56 2.57
C LEU A 698 22.65 -21.36 1.55
N PRO A 699 22.34 -21.27 0.24
CA PRO A 699 23.16 -21.91 -0.79
C PRO A 699 24.62 -21.46 -0.73
N ALA A 700 25.59 -22.33 -1.05
CA ALA A 700 27.03 -22.04 -0.92
C ALA A 700 27.51 -20.77 -1.67
N ASN A 701 26.79 -20.35 -2.72
CA ASN A 701 27.09 -19.19 -3.57
C ASN A 701 25.94 -18.18 -3.62
N PHE A 702 25.33 -17.86 -2.46
CA PHE A 702 24.31 -16.82 -2.41
C PHE A 702 24.87 -15.40 -2.68
N ALA A 703 24.05 -14.52 -3.24
CA ALA A 703 24.50 -13.23 -3.81
C ALA A 703 25.12 -12.28 -2.77
N ASP A 704 24.55 -12.21 -1.55
CA ASP A 704 25.00 -11.28 -0.49
C ASP A 704 26.02 -11.87 0.50
N ARG A 705 26.87 -12.79 0.03
CA ARG A 705 27.86 -13.47 0.89
C ARG A 705 28.79 -12.50 1.61
N ASP A 706 29.28 -11.49 0.90
CA ASP A 706 30.20 -10.48 1.44
C ASP A 706 29.49 -9.19 1.89
N GLY A 707 28.15 -9.16 1.91
CA GLY A 707 27.37 -7.96 2.20
C GLY A 707 27.34 -6.92 1.08
N ARG A 708 27.84 -7.24 -0.12
CA ARG A 708 27.90 -6.31 -1.26
C ARG A 708 26.52 -5.82 -1.71
N CYS A 709 25.55 -6.73 -1.81
CA CYS A 709 24.18 -6.38 -2.18
C CYS A 709 23.54 -5.52 -1.09
N THR A 710 23.74 -5.87 0.19
CA THR A 710 23.25 -5.08 1.32
C THR A 710 23.81 -3.64 1.29
N LYS A 711 25.11 -3.46 1.00
CA LYS A 711 25.68 -2.11 0.83
C LYS A 711 25.11 -1.37 -0.37
N ALA A 712 24.91 -2.05 -1.49
CA ALA A 712 24.33 -1.44 -2.68
C ALA A 712 22.89 -0.96 -2.43
N TYR A 713 22.05 -1.76 -1.75
CA TYR A 713 20.71 -1.31 -1.35
C TYR A 713 20.76 -0.14 -0.35
N ALA A 714 21.72 -0.12 0.58
CA ALA A 714 21.92 1.02 1.47
C ALA A 714 22.31 2.30 0.69
N ASP A 715 23.15 2.16 -0.34
CA ASP A 715 23.52 3.27 -1.22
C ASP A 715 22.33 3.80 -2.03
N LEU A 716 21.40 2.93 -2.48
CA LEU A 716 20.15 3.37 -3.13
C LEU A 716 19.24 4.14 -2.16
N MET A 717 19.14 3.72 -0.91
CA MET A 717 18.39 4.47 0.13
C MET A 717 19.03 5.83 0.41
N LEU A 718 20.36 5.90 0.49
CA LEU A 718 21.09 7.16 0.65
C LEU A 718 20.95 8.08 -0.58
N ALA A 719 20.97 7.52 -1.79
CA ALA A 719 20.75 8.26 -3.03
C ALA A 719 19.35 8.90 -3.05
N TRP A 720 18.32 8.18 -2.62
CA TRP A 720 16.98 8.74 -2.44
C TRP A 720 16.96 9.89 -1.41
N GLY A 721 17.66 9.72 -0.29
CA GLY A 721 17.78 10.77 0.71
C GLY A 721 18.44 12.05 0.17
N LEU A 722 19.53 11.90 -0.61
CA LEU A 722 20.21 13.02 -1.26
C LEU A 722 19.34 13.69 -2.32
N ALA A 723 18.60 12.91 -3.10
CA ALA A 723 17.65 13.43 -4.07
C ALA A 723 16.57 14.29 -3.40
N ARG A 724 16.04 13.82 -2.26
CA ARG A 724 15.06 14.59 -1.46
C ARG A 724 15.64 15.87 -0.87
N LEU A 725 16.95 15.94 -0.65
CA LEU A 725 17.66 17.15 -0.23
C LEU A 725 18.06 18.07 -1.41
N GLY A 726 17.68 17.72 -2.65
CA GLY A 726 18.00 18.50 -3.86
C GLY A 726 19.40 18.25 -4.45
N GLU A 727 20.13 17.26 -3.95
CA GLU A 727 21.52 16.99 -4.34
C GLU A 727 21.61 15.99 -5.50
N ALA A 728 21.19 16.45 -6.68
CA ALA A 728 21.07 15.61 -7.88
C ALA A 728 22.37 14.90 -8.29
N SER A 729 23.52 15.58 -8.20
CA SER A 729 24.82 15.02 -8.60
C SER A 729 25.27 13.89 -7.64
N ALA A 730 25.17 14.13 -6.33
CA ALA A 730 25.52 13.15 -5.31
C ALA A 730 24.56 11.95 -5.33
N ALA A 731 23.26 12.19 -5.50
CA ALA A 731 22.25 11.14 -5.66
C ALA A 731 22.56 10.23 -6.86
N ARG A 732 22.87 10.83 -8.03
CA ARG A 732 23.25 10.07 -9.24
C ARG A 732 24.53 9.27 -9.04
N HIS A 733 25.52 9.84 -8.35
CA HIS A 733 26.77 9.14 -8.07
C HIS A 733 26.57 7.89 -7.18
N HIS A 734 25.79 8.01 -6.09
CA HIS A 734 25.47 6.85 -5.24
C HIS A 734 24.60 5.82 -5.95
N TYR A 735 23.62 6.26 -6.75
CA TYR A 735 22.85 5.37 -7.60
C TYR A 735 23.75 4.55 -8.54
N GLN A 736 24.64 5.21 -9.30
CA GLN A 736 25.56 4.54 -10.22
C GLN A 736 26.50 3.55 -9.51
N SER A 737 27.00 3.93 -8.33
CA SER A 737 27.85 3.06 -7.51
C SER A 737 27.12 1.81 -7.00
N ALA A 738 25.80 1.87 -6.82
CA ALA A 738 24.98 0.76 -6.33
C ALA A 738 24.53 -0.20 -7.44
N VAL A 739 24.32 0.29 -8.67
CA VAL A 739 23.82 -0.53 -9.78
C VAL A 739 24.82 -1.61 -10.19
N ALA A 740 26.11 -1.31 -10.23
CA ALA A 740 27.12 -2.27 -10.71
C ALA A 740 27.17 -3.57 -9.88
N PRO A 741 27.31 -3.55 -8.53
CA PRO A 741 27.28 -4.78 -7.73
C PRO A 741 25.98 -5.58 -7.83
N LEU A 742 24.84 -4.90 -8.01
CA LEU A 742 23.53 -5.56 -8.14
C LEU A 742 23.37 -6.21 -9.53
N ALA A 743 23.90 -5.58 -10.58
CA ALA A 743 23.88 -6.14 -11.94
C ALA A 743 24.75 -7.41 -12.06
N GLU A 744 25.87 -7.48 -11.34
CA GLU A 744 26.77 -8.65 -11.32
C GLU A 744 26.10 -9.92 -10.78
N THR A 745 25.05 -9.78 -9.95
CA THR A 745 24.32 -10.94 -9.42
C THR A 745 23.50 -11.69 -10.47
N ALA A 746 23.17 -11.05 -11.59
CA ALA A 746 22.24 -11.55 -12.62
C ALA A 746 20.85 -11.97 -12.07
N GLU A 747 20.48 -11.52 -10.86
CA GLU A 747 19.19 -11.85 -10.24
C GLU A 747 18.07 -10.91 -10.72
N PRO A 748 16.96 -11.43 -11.27
CA PRO A 748 15.86 -10.60 -11.77
C PRO A 748 15.20 -9.76 -10.66
N ALA A 749 15.23 -10.24 -9.41
CA ALA A 749 14.77 -9.49 -8.26
C ALA A 749 15.54 -8.17 -8.08
N ALA A 750 16.87 -8.24 -8.15
CA ALA A 750 17.73 -7.08 -7.95
C ALA A 750 17.52 -6.02 -9.04
N ALA A 751 17.40 -6.44 -10.31
CA ALA A 751 17.12 -5.55 -11.43
C ALA A 751 15.80 -4.80 -11.27
N LEU A 752 14.75 -5.48 -10.78
CA LEU A 752 13.45 -4.84 -10.55
C LEU A 752 13.49 -3.85 -9.39
N VAL A 753 14.12 -4.19 -8.26
CA VAL A 753 14.26 -3.27 -7.12
C VAL A 753 15.07 -2.03 -7.48
N VAL A 754 16.13 -2.17 -8.28
CA VAL A 754 16.91 -1.04 -8.81
C VAL A 754 16.02 -0.09 -9.62
N ARG A 755 15.15 -0.61 -10.50
CA ARG A 755 14.21 0.21 -11.29
C ARG A 755 13.17 0.90 -10.40
N ILE A 756 12.70 0.26 -9.34
CA ILE A 756 11.80 0.88 -8.37
C ILE A 756 12.51 2.03 -7.64
N PHE A 757 13.75 1.85 -7.19
CA PHE A 757 14.53 2.91 -6.58
C PHE A 757 14.83 4.05 -7.55
N ASP A 758 15.19 3.75 -8.80
CA ASP A 758 15.42 4.77 -9.83
C ASP A 758 14.18 5.65 -10.00
N PHE A 759 13.00 5.02 -10.17
CA PHE A 759 11.73 5.75 -10.23
C PHE A 759 11.52 6.65 -9.00
N ARG A 760 11.74 6.13 -7.79
CA ARG A 760 11.60 6.92 -6.54
C ARG A 760 12.62 8.05 -6.43
N ILE A 761 13.85 7.86 -6.91
CA ILE A 761 14.90 8.87 -6.92
C ILE A 761 14.57 9.97 -7.93
N GLN A 762 14.23 9.62 -9.17
CA GLN A 762 13.83 10.59 -10.20
C GLN A 762 12.59 11.37 -9.76
N GLN A 763 11.63 10.70 -9.14
CA GLN A 763 10.47 11.36 -8.55
C GLN A 763 10.86 12.49 -7.58
N GLN A 764 11.81 12.25 -6.66
CA GLN A 764 12.24 13.31 -5.75
C GLN A 764 13.00 14.43 -6.47
N LEU A 765 13.71 14.14 -7.57
CA LEU A 765 14.45 15.13 -8.36
C LEU A 765 13.54 15.98 -9.27
N ASP A 766 12.53 15.37 -9.88
CA ASP A 766 11.65 15.99 -10.86
C ASP A 766 10.47 16.69 -10.17
N HIS A 767 9.84 16.08 -9.16
CA HIS A 767 8.67 16.61 -8.43
C HIS A 767 8.57 16.08 -6.98
N PRO A 768 8.93 16.88 -5.95
CA PRO A 768 8.99 16.41 -4.56
C PRO A 768 7.64 16.08 -3.88
N HIS A 769 6.50 16.20 -4.58
CA HIS A 769 5.18 16.31 -3.95
C HIS A 769 4.13 15.28 -4.38
N ASP A 770 4.46 14.28 -5.20
CA ASP A 770 3.55 13.17 -5.47
C ASP A 770 4.19 11.84 -5.04
N GLU A 771 3.49 11.06 -4.21
CA GLU A 771 3.69 9.61 -4.10
C GLU A 771 2.60 8.88 -4.92
N PRO A 772 2.66 8.88 -6.27
CA PRO A 772 1.86 7.96 -7.04
C PRO A 772 2.25 6.52 -6.68
N LEU A 773 1.26 5.64 -6.80
CA LEU A 773 1.45 4.20 -6.91
C LEU A 773 2.54 3.91 -7.96
N LEU A 774 3.23 2.77 -7.82
CA LEU A 774 4.22 2.37 -8.82
C LEU A 774 3.61 2.41 -10.23
N PRO A 775 4.34 2.93 -11.24
CA PRO A 775 3.89 2.95 -12.63
C PRO A 775 3.39 1.57 -13.08
N GLY A 776 2.34 1.55 -13.92
CA GLY A 776 1.75 0.33 -14.49
C GLY A 776 2.79 -0.70 -14.94
N PRO A 777 3.82 -0.33 -15.73
CA PRO A 777 4.85 -1.28 -16.16
C PRO A 777 5.63 -1.96 -15.01
N LEU A 778 5.92 -1.24 -13.93
CA LEU A 778 6.59 -1.81 -12.75
C LEU A 778 5.65 -2.70 -11.94
N SER A 779 4.37 -2.34 -11.87
CA SER A 779 3.34 -3.18 -11.27
C SER A 779 3.13 -4.48 -12.05
N ASP A 780 3.11 -4.41 -13.37
CA ASP A 780 2.98 -5.56 -14.26
C ASP A 780 4.19 -6.50 -14.14
N ASP A 781 5.40 -5.94 -14.07
CA ASP A 781 6.63 -6.73 -13.89
C ASP A 781 6.65 -7.47 -12.54
N LEU A 782 6.14 -6.85 -11.47
CA LEU A 782 5.93 -7.52 -10.18
C LEU A 782 4.91 -8.66 -10.28
N GLN A 783 3.78 -8.43 -10.96
CA GLN A 783 2.77 -9.47 -11.17
C GLN A 783 3.31 -10.65 -11.98
N ARG A 784 4.17 -10.39 -12.97
CA ARG A 784 4.83 -11.45 -13.78
C ARG A 784 5.76 -12.34 -12.97
N LEU A 785 6.43 -11.81 -11.94
CA LEU A 785 7.28 -12.62 -11.05
C LEU A 785 6.46 -13.61 -10.20
N SER A 786 5.21 -13.26 -9.90
CA SER A 786 4.26 -14.08 -9.15
C SER A 786 3.34 -14.94 -10.03
N ALA A 787 3.43 -14.83 -11.36
CA ALA A 787 2.57 -15.52 -12.31
C ALA A 787 3.00 -16.97 -12.57
N PRO A 788 2.05 -17.93 -12.74
CA PRO A 788 2.37 -19.32 -13.06
C PRO A 788 2.99 -19.48 -14.46
N PRO A 789 3.81 -20.53 -14.71
CA PRO A 789 4.14 -21.64 -13.82
C PRO A 789 5.13 -21.27 -12.70
N PHE A 790 4.94 -21.91 -11.55
CA PHE A 790 5.68 -21.65 -10.33
C PHE A 790 7.13 -22.19 -10.41
N ASP A 791 8.09 -21.29 -10.57
CA ASP A 791 9.52 -21.55 -10.39
C ASP A 791 9.91 -21.11 -8.97
N GLU A 792 10.54 -22.01 -8.20
CA GLU A 792 10.97 -21.76 -6.81
C GLU A 792 11.84 -20.51 -6.69
N ARG A 793 12.72 -20.25 -7.67
CA ARG A 793 13.56 -19.04 -7.69
C ARG A 793 12.74 -17.78 -7.86
N ARG A 794 11.69 -17.81 -8.69
CA ARG A 794 10.82 -16.66 -8.94
C ARG A 794 9.95 -16.33 -7.73
N ILE A 795 9.47 -17.35 -7.01
CA ILE A 795 8.71 -17.15 -5.77
C ILE A 795 9.60 -16.51 -4.69
N LEU A 796 10.83 -16.99 -4.52
CA LEU A 796 11.77 -16.41 -3.56
C LEU A 796 12.19 -14.99 -3.95
N ALA A 797 12.37 -14.73 -5.25
CA ALA A 797 12.60 -13.39 -5.79
C ALA A 797 11.43 -12.45 -5.44
N ALA A 798 10.18 -12.82 -5.76
CA ALA A 798 9.00 -12.03 -5.44
C ALA A 798 8.86 -11.78 -3.92
N TYR A 799 9.04 -12.83 -3.11
CA TYR A 799 9.04 -12.74 -1.66
C TYR A 799 10.10 -11.77 -1.14
N SER A 800 11.32 -11.81 -1.67
CA SER A 800 12.37 -10.87 -1.27
C SER A 800 11.95 -9.43 -1.54
N ILE A 801 11.50 -9.13 -2.77
CA ILE A 801 11.05 -7.79 -3.16
C ILE A 801 9.95 -7.28 -2.23
N ASP A 802 8.92 -8.08 -1.98
CA ASP A 802 7.81 -7.68 -1.12
C ASP A 802 8.23 -7.55 0.36
N ALA A 803 9.18 -8.37 0.84
CA ALA A 803 9.73 -8.24 2.18
C ALA A 803 10.49 -6.92 2.38
N LEU A 804 11.24 -6.44 1.37
CA LEU A 804 11.88 -5.13 1.42
C LEU A 804 10.85 -4.01 1.37
N ARG A 805 9.89 -4.10 0.46
CA ARG A 805 8.84 -3.08 0.25
C ARG A 805 7.93 -2.90 1.45
N ALA A 806 7.48 -3.99 2.06
CA ALA A 806 6.65 -3.92 3.27
C ALA A 806 7.36 -3.25 4.46
N ARG A 807 8.69 -3.21 4.46
CA ARG A 807 9.51 -2.68 5.56
C ARG A 807 10.18 -1.34 5.23
N SER A 808 10.35 -0.99 3.95
CA SER A 808 10.92 0.28 3.50
C SER A 808 9.81 1.22 3.05
N ARG A 809 9.65 2.34 3.77
CA ARG A 809 8.69 3.38 3.36
C ARG A 809 9.19 4.20 2.16
N ILE A 810 10.47 4.12 1.84
CA ILE A 810 11.04 4.73 0.63
C ILE A 810 10.45 4.09 -0.64
N LEU A 811 10.23 2.77 -0.62
CA LEU A 811 9.76 2.03 -1.81
C LEU A 811 8.24 2.09 -2.02
N ASP A 812 7.44 1.88 -0.96
CA ASP A 812 5.98 1.71 -1.06
C ASP A 812 5.15 2.83 -0.38
N GLY A 813 5.77 3.88 0.16
CA GLY A 813 5.06 5.00 0.76
C GLY A 813 4.24 4.62 1.99
N ASN A 814 3.03 5.19 2.13
CA ASN A 814 2.12 4.97 3.27
C ASN A 814 1.31 3.66 3.23
N GLU A 815 1.31 2.92 2.13
CA GLU A 815 0.54 1.68 2.00
C GLU A 815 1.32 0.48 2.57
N ARG A 816 0.87 -0.03 3.73
CA ARG A 816 1.44 -1.27 4.28
C ARG A 816 0.98 -2.46 3.46
N ARG A 817 1.93 -3.15 2.84
CA ARG A 817 1.70 -4.45 2.17
C ARG A 817 1.90 -5.59 3.16
N ASP A 818 1.02 -6.58 3.09
CA ASP A 818 1.27 -7.91 3.66
C ASP A 818 2.33 -8.60 2.77
N VAL A 819 3.48 -8.95 3.34
CA VAL A 819 4.60 -9.62 2.64
C VAL A 819 4.18 -10.95 2.00
N PHE A 820 3.11 -11.56 2.52
CA PHE A 820 2.63 -12.85 2.07
C PHE A 820 1.46 -12.74 1.06
N ARG A 821 1.13 -11.54 0.58
CA ARG A 821 -0.03 -11.19 -0.28
C ARG A 821 -0.22 -12.13 -1.50
N GLN A 822 0.84 -12.60 -2.16
CA GLN A 822 0.71 -13.40 -3.41
C GLN A 822 1.20 -14.85 -3.32
N ALA A 823 2.23 -15.14 -2.51
CA ALA A 823 2.82 -16.49 -2.47
C ALA A 823 2.09 -17.45 -1.52
N VAL A 824 1.50 -16.95 -0.42
CA VAL A 824 1.06 -17.78 0.70
C VAL A 824 -0.32 -17.35 1.24
N THR A 825 -0.52 -16.12 1.72
CA THR A 825 -1.76 -15.77 2.48
C THR A 825 -3.05 -15.87 1.66
N ALA A 826 -3.06 -15.48 0.38
CA ALA A 826 -4.24 -15.61 -0.49
C ALA A 826 -4.70 -17.07 -0.69
N ARG A 827 -3.88 -18.05 -0.28
CA ARG A 827 -4.22 -19.46 -0.29
C ARG A 827 -4.58 -20.00 1.09
N PHE A 828 -4.30 -19.32 2.20
CA PHE A 828 -4.33 -19.94 3.54
C PHE A 828 -5.06 -19.15 4.65
N SER A 829 -5.65 -17.99 4.35
CA SER A 829 -6.57 -17.33 5.26
C SER A 829 -8.02 -17.67 4.89
N ASP A 830 -8.81 -18.15 5.85
CA ASP A 830 -10.26 -18.21 5.72
C ASP A 830 -10.90 -16.89 6.20
N GLY A 831 -11.95 -16.41 5.53
CA GLY A 831 -12.80 -15.29 5.97
C GLY A 831 -12.36 -13.88 5.51
N ILE A 832 -12.80 -12.85 6.25
CA ILE A 832 -12.65 -11.42 5.93
C ILE A 832 -11.22 -11.01 5.55
N ALA A 833 -10.21 -11.58 6.21
CA ALA A 833 -8.80 -11.24 5.94
C ALA A 833 -8.36 -11.63 4.53
N LEU A 834 -8.93 -12.70 3.95
CA LEU A 834 -8.63 -13.15 2.60
C LEU A 834 -9.20 -12.19 1.55
N GLU A 835 -10.46 -11.80 1.73
CA GLU A 835 -11.14 -10.88 0.83
C GLU A 835 -10.54 -9.47 0.94
N ALA A 836 -10.30 -9.01 2.17
CA ALA A 836 -9.65 -7.71 2.41
C ALA A 836 -8.21 -7.65 1.89
N ALA A 837 -7.50 -8.79 1.82
CA ALA A 837 -6.17 -8.84 1.23
C ALA A 837 -6.17 -8.56 -0.29
N GLN A 838 -7.29 -8.76 -0.99
CA GLN A 838 -7.43 -8.51 -2.44
C GLN A 838 -7.78 -7.05 -2.75
N TRP A 839 -8.37 -6.32 -1.79
CA TRP A 839 -8.83 -4.95 -1.95
C TRP A 839 -7.82 -3.95 -2.55
N PRO A 840 -6.52 -3.99 -2.21
CA PRO A 840 -5.52 -3.12 -2.82
C PRO A 840 -5.46 -3.23 -4.35
N ASP A 841 -5.70 -4.41 -4.90
CA ASP A 841 -5.52 -4.70 -6.32
C ASP A 841 -6.85 -4.58 -7.11
N LEU A 842 -7.99 -4.45 -6.42
CA LEU A 842 -9.30 -4.26 -7.05
C LEU A 842 -9.45 -2.82 -7.59
N PRO A 843 -10.09 -2.58 -8.75
CA PRO A 843 -10.47 -1.24 -9.18
C PRO A 843 -11.51 -0.63 -8.23
N ASP A 844 -11.58 0.71 -8.14
CA ASP A 844 -12.35 1.42 -7.11
C ASP A 844 -13.84 1.05 -7.07
N GLY A 845 -14.44 0.78 -8.24
CA GLY A 845 -15.84 0.34 -8.35
C GLY A 845 -16.09 -1.09 -7.84
N GLU A 846 -15.10 -1.98 -7.95
CA GLU A 846 -15.15 -3.35 -7.40
C GLU A 846 -14.82 -3.35 -5.91
N LEU A 847 -13.81 -2.59 -5.51
CA LEU A 847 -13.43 -2.38 -4.12
C LEU A 847 -14.64 -1.92 -3.28
N ALA A 848 -15.36 -0.89 -3.76
CA ALA A 848 -16.53 -0.38 -3.06
C ALA A 848 -17.66 -1.41 -2.93
N ARG A 849 -17.87 -2.25 -3.95
CA ARG A 849 -18.86 -3.33 -3.91
C ARG A 849 -18.45 -4.44 -2.96
N SER A 850 -17.19 -4.86 -2.98
CA SER A 850 -16.65 -5.88 -2.07
C SER A 850 -16.76 -5.44 -0.61
N ILE A 851 -16.34 -4.22 -0.29
CA ILE A 851 -16.49 -3.64 1.05
C ILE A 851 -17.97 -3.57 1.46
N GLY A 852 -18.84 -3.10 0.56
CA GLY A 852 -20.28 -3.03 0.82
C GLY A 852 -20.92 -4.40 1.13
N SER A 853 -20.52 -5.44 0.38
CA SER A 853 -20.98 -6.81 0.57
C SER A 853 -20.58 -7.35 1.95
N LEU A 854 -19.31 -7.24 2.32
CA LEU A 854 -18.80 -7.72 3.62
C LEU A 854 -19.39 -6.95 4.81
N LEU A 855 -19.62 -5.64 4.66
CA LEU A 855 -20.30 -4.85 5.67
C LEU A 855 -21.77 -5.26 5.84
N HIS A 856 -22.42 -5.74 4.79
CA HIS A 856 -23.79 -6.26 4.88
C HIS A 856 -23.83 -7.67 5.47
N GLU A 857 -22.97 -8.57 4.98
CA GLU A 857 -22.88 -9.97 5.43
C GLU A 857 -22.59 -10.10 6.92
N HIS A 858 -21.68 -9.28 7.45
CA HIS A 858 -21.27 -9.34 8.85
C HIS A 858 -21.97 -8.30 9.73
N SER A 859 -23.18 -7.81 9.37
CA SER A 859 -23.86 -6.77 10.15
C SER A 859 -24.21 -7.16 11.58
N GLU A 860 -24.35 -8.45 11.87
CA GLU A 860 -24.78 -8.98 13.18
C GLU A 860 -23.61 -9.33 14.13
N ASP A 861 -22.45 -9.71 13.60
CA ASP A 861 -21.26 -10.03 14.42
C ASP A 861 -20.37 -8.79 14.57
N LEU A 862 -20.44 -8.16 15.75
CA LEU A 862 -19.69 -6.93 16.05
C LEU A 862 -18.17 -7.10 15.94
N ASN A 863 -17.61 -8.27 16.24
CA ASN A 863 -16.17 -8.49 16.15
C ASN A 863 -15.72 -8.58 14.70
N LEU A 864 -16.46 -9.30 13.86
CA LEU A 864 -16.18 -9.40 12.43
C LEU A 864 -16.45 -8.07 11.73
N LEU A 865 -17.57 -7.40 12.05
CA LEU A 865 -17.89 -6.07 11.55
C LEU A 865 -16.81 -5.06 11.88
N SER A 866 -16.27 -5.08 13.11
CA SER A 866 -15.18 -4.18 13.51
C SER A 866 -13.90 -4.42 12.69
N GLN A 867 -13.58 -5.66 12.31
CA GLN A 867 -12.44 -5.98 11.47
C GLN A 867 -12.65 -5.51 10.02
N VAL A 868 -13.87 -5.72 9.46
CA VAL A 868 -14.22 -5.21 8.13
C VAL A 868 -14.12 -3.69 8.10
N LEU A 869 -14.67 -3.00 9.10
CA LEU A 869 -14.63 -1.54 9.21
C LEU A 869 -13.21 -1.01 9.37
N GLU A 870 -12.41 -1.64 10.25
CA GLU A 870 -11.00 -1.29 10.45
C GLU A 870 -10.22 -1.38 9.13
N SER A 871 -10.40 -2.47 8.38
CA SER A 871 -9.76 -2.65 7.09
C SER A 871 -10.31 -1.69 6.03
N ALA A 872 -11.62 -1.47 5.99
CA ALA A 872 -12.27 -0.60 5.00
C ALA A 872 -11.87 0.87 5.17
N LEU A 873 -11.69 1.32 6.43
CA LEU A 873 -11.26 2.68 6.73
C LEU A 873 -9.87 3.01 6.15
N ARG A 874 -8.99 2.00 5.99
CA ARG A 874 -7.68 2.14 5.32
C ARG A 874 -7.81 2.51 3.83
N PHE A 875 -8.96 2.21 3.21
CA PHE A 875 -9.25 2.46 1.79
C PHE A 875 -10.19 3.63 1.53
N THR A 876 -10.57 4.39 2.55
CA THR A 876 -11.51 5.53 2.41
C THR A 876 -11.11 6.51 1.31
N ARG A 877 -9.81 6.74 1.08
CA ARG A 877 -9.30 7.55 -0.05
C ARG A 877 -9.86 7.13 -1.40
N ARG A 878 -9.99 5.83 -1.64
CA ARG A 878 -10.41 5.24 -2.93
C ARG A 878 -11.92 5.14 -3.10
N LEU A 879 -12.68 5.29 -2.01
CA LEU A 879 -14.13 5.07 -1.99
C LEU A 879 -14.95 6.34 -2.27
N GLY A 880 -14.30 7.51 -2.23
CA GLY A 880 -14.96 8.82 -2.29
C GLY A 880 -15.58 9.25 -0.96
N GLU A 881 -15.86 10.55 -0.81
CA GLU A 881 -16.32 11.16 0.45
C GLU A 881 -17.62 10.52 0.96
N LYS A 882 -18.68 10.48 0.14
CA LYS A 882 -20.01 10.00 0.57
C LYS A 882 -19.99 8.57 1.15
N ARG A 883 -19.23 7.66 0.53
CA ARG A 883 -19.10 6.29 1.02
C ARG A 883 -18.20 6.22 2.26
N SER A 884 -17.12 6.99 2.27
CA SER A 884 -16.22 7.10 3.44
C SER A 884 -16.95 7.61 4.67
N MET A 885 -17.81 8.62 4.50
CA MET A 885 -18.70 9.15 5.52
C MET A 885 -19.63 8.07 6.08
N SER A 886 -20.28 7.30 5.21
CA SER A 886 -21.15 6.20 5.64
C SER A 886 -20.40 5.10 6.42
N ILE A 887 -19.18 4.76 5.99
CA ILE A 887 -18.32 3.81 6.71
C ILE A 887 -17.90 4.37 8.07
N LEU A 888 -17.54 5.66 8.13
CA LEU A 888 -17.17 6.36 9.36
C LEU A 888 -18.34 6.42 10.36
N GLU A 889 -19.53 6.79 9.92
CA GLU A 889 -20.74 6.80 10.76
C GLU A 889 -21.02 5.41 11.34
N ARG A 890 -20.89 4.36 10.53
CA ARG A 890 -21.06 2.98 10.98
C ARG A 890 -19.96 2.56 11.96
N ALA A 891 -18.72 2.97 11.71
CA ALA A 891 -17.61 2.75 12.64
C ALA A 891 -17.83 3.46 13.99
N GLU A 892 -18.34 4.69 13.99
CA GLU A 892 -18.71 5.39 15.23
C GLU A 892 -19.77 4.64 16.02
N HIS A 893 -20.80 4.12 15.35
CA HIS A 893 -21.84 3.32 15.99
C HIS A 893 -21.29 2.01 16.59
N VAL A 894 -20.48 1.27 15.83
CA VAL A 894 -19.85 0.04 16.32
C VAL A 894 -18.93 0.34 17.51
N LEU A 895 -18.18 1.43 17.48
CA LEU A 895 -17.30 1.84 18.59
C LEU A 895 -18.04 2.11 19.90
N GLU A 896 -19.33 2.44 19.86
CA GLU A 896 -20.15 2.68 21.06
C GLU A 896 -20.53 1.38 21.79
N ILE A 897 -20.76 0.32 21.03
CA ILE A 897 -21.25 -0.97 21.53
C ILE A 897 -20.14 -2.02 21.65
N LEU A 898 -19.02 -1.84 20.96
CA LEU A 898 -17.92 -2.81 20.94
C LEU A 898 -17.26 -2.92 22.33
N ALA A 899 -17.08 -4.16 22.78
CA ALA A 899 -16.36 -4.46 24.01
C ALA A 899 -14.90 -3.97 23.91
N PRO A 900 -14.31 -3.53 25.04
CA PRO A 900 -12.97 -2.98 24.99
C PRO A 900 -11.91 -4.07 24.81
N GLY A 901 -10.95 -3.79 23.95
CA GLY A 901 -9.87 -4.71 23.61
C GLY A 901 -9.16 -4.27 22.33
N THR A 902 -8.45 -5.20 21.70
CA THR A 902 -7.66 -4.95 20.49
C THR A 902 -8.50 -4.42 19.32
N ASN A 903 -9.68 -5.00 19.07
CA ASN A 903 -10.55 -4.56 17.98
C ASN A 903 -11.03 -3.11 18.16
N GLN A 904 -11.42 -2.72 19.37
CA GLN A 904 -11.82 -1.33 19.66
C GLN A 904 -10.63 -0.37 19.52
N MET A 905 -9.44 -0.76 19.96
CA MET A 905 -8.22 0.03 19.83
C MET A 905 -7.86 0.28 18.34
N LEU A 906 -7.86 -0.77 17.52
CA LEU A 906 -7.56 -0.67 16.09
C LEU A 906 -8.62 0.14 15.34
N LEU A 907 -9.90 -0.09 15.62
CA LEU A 907 -10.98 0.68 14.99
C LEU A 907 -10.94 2.16 15.40
N LEU A 908 -10.62 2.49 16.66
CA LEU A 908 -10.43 3.88 17.11
C LEU A 908 -9.30 4.58 16.34
N ASP A 909 -8.18 3.88 16.11
CA ASP A 909 -7.03 4.41 15.35
C ASP A 909 -7.43 4.76 13.91
N GLN A 910 -8.09 3.81 13.23
CA GLN A 910 -8.50 4.00 11.84
C GLN A 910 -9.59 5.07 11.71
N THR A 911 -10.55 5.13 12.64
CA THR A 911 -11.58 6.18 12.67
C THR A 911 -10.96 7.56 12.89
N LEU A 912 -10.00 7.71 13.81
CA LEU A 912 -9.29 8.98 14.00
C LEU A 912 -8.47 9.38 12.77
N THR A 913 -7.80 8.40 12.14
CA THR A 913 -6.98 8.63 10.94
C THR A 913 -7.84 9.07 9.76
N ALA A 914 -8.95 8.38 9.51
CA ALA A 914 -9.90 8.76 8.46
C ALA A 914 -10.61 10.09 8.78
N ALA A 915 -10.97 10.36 10.05
CA ALA A 915 -11.48 11.67 10.44
C ALA A 915 -10.48 12.79 10.15
N ALA A 916 -9.19 12.58 10.44
CA ALA A 916 -8.12 13.53 10.13
C ALA A 916 -7.94 13.75 8.62
N GLN A 917 -8.12 12.69 7.82
CA GLN A 917 -8.06 12.77 6.36
C GLN A 917 -9.15 13.68 5.78
N PHE A 918 -10.40 13.49 6.22
CA PHE A 918 -11.54 14.30 5.77
C PHE A 918 -11.76 15.58 6.61
N SER A 919 -10.83 15.91 7.52
CA SER A 919 -10.89 17.10 8.39
C SER A 919 -12.19 17.18 9.24
N MET A 920 -12.69 16.03 9.70
CA MET A 920 -13.92 15.91 10.48
C MET A 920 -13.69 16.13 11.97
N ILE A 921 -13.65 17.40 12.37
CA ILE A 921 -13.32 17.83 13.74
C ILE A 921 -14.22 17.17 14.79
N GLU A 922 -15.54 17.12 14.56
CA GLU A 922 -16.49 16.60 15.55
C GLU A 922 -16.39 15.06 15.73
N VAL A 923 -16.16 14.31 14.64
CA VAL A 923 -15.83 12.87 14.72
C VAL A 923 -14.54 12.66 15.48
N GLY A 924 -13.55 13.53 15.23
CA GLY A 924 -12.29 13.59 15.97
C GLY A 924 -12.48 13.77 17.47
N LYS A 925 -13.26 14.78 17.90
CA LYS A 925 -13.57 15.04 19.32
C LYS A 925 -14.28 13.86 19.98
N ARG A 926 -15.31 13.29 19.32
CA ARG A 926 -16.02 12.11 19.83
C ARG A 926 -15.08 10.92 19.99
N SER A 927 -14.22 10.67 19.00
CA SER A 927 -13.22 9.60 19.02
C SER A 927 -12.14 9.84 20.08
N ALA A 928 -11.69 11.08 20.29
CA ALA A 928 -10.78 11.47 21.37
C ALA A 928 -11.39 11.23 22.76
N ASN A 929 -12.67 11.55 22.94
CA ASN A 929 -13.41 11.27 24.18
C ASN A 929 -13.57 9.75 24.41
N ARG A 930 -13.83 8.97 23.35
CA ARG A 930 -13.85 7.49 23.42
C ARG A 930 -12.47 6.93 23.79
N LEU A 931 -11.40 7.45 23.19
CA LEU A 931 -10.02 7.11 23.54
C LEU A 931 -9.72 7.43 25.01
N PHE A 932 -10.13 8.59 25.51
CA PHE A 932 -9.97 8.94 26.93
C PHE A 932 -10.69 7.93 27.84
N ARG A 933 -11.93 7.55 27.51
CA ARG A 933 -12.68 6.52 28.25
C ARG A 933 -12.01 5.15 28.18
N PHE A 934 -11.44 4.77 27.04
CA PHE A 934 -10.68 3.54 26.87
C PHE A 934 -9.47 3.51 27.82
N LEU A 935 -8.68 4.59 27.86
CA LEU A 935 -7.49 4.71 28.73
C LEU A 935 -7.80 4.89 30.23
N ALA A 936 -9.06 5.20 30.57
CA ALA A 936 -9.50 5.32 31.96
C ALA A 936 -9.78 3.95 32.61
N ARG A 937 -10.00 2.90 31.81
CA ARG A 937 -10.34 1.55 32.30
C ARG A 937 -9.11 0.87 32.88
N ARG A 938 -9.19 0.46 34.15
CA ARG A 938 -8.07 -0.21 34.86
C ARG A 938 -7.80 -1.64 34.38
N GLU A 939 -8.81 -2.28 33.77
CA GLU A 939 -8.75 -3.68 33.32
C GLU A 939 -7.90 -3.88 32.06
N ILE A 940 -7.61 -2.79 31.33
CA ILE A 940 -6.87 -2.83 30.07
C ILE A 940 -5.68 -1.89 30.19
N ASP A 941 -4.54 -2.45 30.58
CA ASP A 941 -3.26 -1.76 30.50
C ASP A 941 -2.53 -2.11 29.20
N PHE A 942 -1.51 -1.31 28.86
CA PHE A 942 -0.71 -1.54 27.66
C PHE A 942 -0.05 -2.93 27.66
N LEU A 943 0.38 -3.42 28.83
CA LEU A 943 1.07 -4.70 28.94
C LEU A 943 0.11 -5.88 28.75
N SER A 944 -1.18 -5.76 29.09
CA SER A 944 -2.18 -6.80 28.88
C SER A 944 -2.48 -6.98 27.40
N LEU A 945 -2.53 -5.88 26.62
CA LEU A 945 -2.62 -5.92 25.15
C LEU A 945 -1.34 -6.47 24.50
N VAL A 946 -0.17 -6.14 25.02
CA VAL A 946 1.09 -6.74 24.54
C VAL A 946 1.16 -8.24 24.88
N ARG A 947 0.65 -8.65 26.04
CA ARG A 947 0.60 -10.06 26.46
C ARG A 947 -0.40 -10.87 25.64
N SER A 948 -1.52 -10.29 25.20
CA SER A 948 -2.46 -10.97 24.30
C SER A 948 -1.87 -11.25 22.91
N CYS A 949 -0.77 -10.57 22.56
CA CYS A 949 0.01 -10.83 21.34
C CYS A 949 1.12 -11.88 21.51
N ARG A 950 1.34 -12.40 22.73
CA ARG A 950 2.30 -13.49 22.98
C ARG A 950 1.68 -14.84 22.58
N PRO A 951 2.50 -15.86 22.23
CA PRO A 951 2.02 -17.15 21.70
C PRO A 951 0.87 -17.76 22.51
N PRO A 952 -0.05 -18.48 21.84
CA PRO A 952 0.23 -19.36 20.70
C PRO A 952 0.15 -18.74 19.28
N THR A 953 -0.30 -17.50 19.08
CA THR A 953 -0.33 -16.88 17.73
C THR A 953 0.33 -15.49 17.71
N PRO A 954 1.67 -15.41 17.67
CA PRO A 954 2.33 -14.11 17.56
C PRO A 954 2.13 -13.57 16.14
N LYS A 955 1.24 -12.59 15.97
CA LYS A 955 1.27 -11.69 14.80
C LYS A 955 2.24 -10.55 15.11
N PRO A 956 3.51 -10.60 14.65
CA PRO A 956 4.49 -9.54 14.95
C PRO A 956 4.04 -8.16 14.46
N GLU A 957 3.22 -8.11 13.42
CA GLU A 957 2.59 -6.89 12.89
C GLU A 957 1.63 -6.24 13.90
N LEU A 958 0.84 -7.04 14.62
CA LEU A 958 -0.10 -6.54 15.62
C LEU A 958 0.64 -5.91 16.81
N LEU A 959 1.77 -6.48 17.21
CA LEU A 959 2.61 -5.91 18.25
C LEU A 959 3.19 -4.55 17.82
N GLU A 960 3.69 -4.44 16.59
CA GLU A 960 4.15 -3.16 16.03
C GLU A 960 3.00 -2.14 15.94
N GLU A 961 1.79 -2.59 15.61
CA GLU A 961 0.59 -1.73 15.60
C GLU A 961 0.25 -1.19 16.99
N ILE A 962 0.26 -2.04 18.03
CA ILE A 962 0.03 -1.64 19.43
C ILE A 962 1.11 -0.65 19.91
N GLU A 963 2.37 -0.90 19.59
CA GLU A 963 3.49 -0.04 19.99
C GLU A 963 3.40 1.36 19.36
N GLN A 964 2.96 1.45 18.10
CA GLN A 964 2.84 2.73 17.38
C GLN A 964 1.52 3.44 17.63
N TRP A 965 0.49 2.73 18.08
CA TRP A 965 -0.87 3.22 18.26
C TRP A 965 -0.96 4.54 19.03
N PRO A 966 -0.31 4.72 20.20
CA PRO A 966 -0.39 5.99 20.93
C PRO A 966 0.06 7.20 20.10
N SER A 967 1.15 7.05 19.34
CA SER A 967 1.69 8.11 18.49
C SER A 967 0.79 8.42 17.28
N ARG A 968 0.13 7.40 16.70
CA ARG A 968 -0.78 7.58 15.56
C ARG A 968 -2.02 8.35 15.96
N CYS A 969 -2.65 7.98 17.08
CA CYS A 969 -3.79 8.72 17.64
C CYS A 969 -3.46 10.19 17.85
N LEU A 970 -2.33 10.50 18.49
CA LEU A 970 -1.91 11.88 18.74
C LEU A 970 -1.61 12.66 17.46
N ARG A 971 -0.98 12.02 16.47
CA ARG A 971 -0.74 12.63 15.16
C ARG A 971 -2.04 12.98 14.45
N SER A 972 -3.04 12.11 14.49
CA SER A 972 -4.37 12.36 13.90
C SER A 972 -5.09 13.50 14.61
N LEU A 973 -5.02 13.59 15.95
CA LEU A 973 -5.58 14.72 16.70
C LEU A 973 -4.89 16.04 16.36
N ARG A 974 -3.57 16.02 16.22
CA ARG A 974 -2.78 17.19 15.83
C ARG A 974 -3.16 17.67 14.43
N ARG A 975 -3.34 16.76 13.47
CA ARG A 975 -3.82 17.06 12.10
C ARG A 975 -5.24 17.64 12.08
N LEU A 976 -6.07 17.26 13.05
CA LEU A 976 -7.41 17.82 13.24
C LEU A 976 -7.44 19.17 13.97
N GLY A 977 -6.28 19.69 14.41
CA GLY A 977 -6.20 20.91 15.22
C GLY A 977 -6.76 20.76 16.64
N LEU A 978 -6.96 19.53 17.13
CA LEU A 978 -7.53 19.24 18.45
C LEU A 978 -6.47 19.32 19.56
N GLN A 979 -5.88 20.51 19.75
CA GLN A 979 -4.78 20.74 20.68
C GLN A 979 -5.17 20.52 22.15
N SER A 980 -6.39 20.88 22.54
CA SER A 980 -6.91 20.63 23.89
C SER A 980 -7.00 19.13 24.20
N GLU A 981 -7.52 18.35 23.26
CA GLU A 981 -7.66 16.91 23.37
C GLU A 981 -6.30 16.24 23.36
N PHE A 982 -5.38 16.71 22.50
CA PHE A 982 -3.98 16.30 22.48
C PHE A 982 -3.31 16.53 23.84
N ALA A 983 -3.40 17.75 24.39
CA ALA A 983 -2.78 18.11 25.67
C ALA A 983 -3.35 17.29 26.84
N ARG A 984 -4.64 16.93 26.79
CA ARG A 984 -5.29 16.07 27.79
C ARG A 984 -4.90 14.59 27.65
N LEU A 985 -4.80 14.08 26.42
CA LEU A 985 -4.53 12.67 26.14
C LEU A 985 -3.06 12.30 26.24
N TRP A 986 -2.16 13.22 25.92
CA TRP A 986 -0.71 13.02 25.99
C TRP A 986 -0.22 12.43 27.32
N PRO A 987 -0.44 13.11 28.49
CA PRO A 987 0.03 12.58 29.77
C PRO A 987 -0.65 11.25 30.10
N ARG A 988 -1.91 11.07 29.69
CA ARG A 988 -2.67 9.85 29.97
C ARG A 988 -2.17 8.64 29.19
N LEU A 989 -1.82 8.81 27.91
CA LEU A 989 -1.20 7.75 27.11
C LEU A 989 0.16 7.36 27.68
N ARG A 990 0.96 8.34 28.11
CA ARG A 990 2.24 8.08 28.78
C ARG A 990 2.06 7.28 30.07
N GLU A 991 1.14 7.68 30.93
CA GLU A 991 0.79 6.94 32.16
C GLU A 991 0.31 5.52 31.86
N TRP A 992 -0.53 5.37 30.84
CA TRP A 992 -1.09 4.08 30.45
C TRP A 992 -0.03 3.11 29.92
N VAL A 993 0.93 3.60 29.12
CA VAL A 993 2.08 2.78 28.66
C VAL A 993 3.01 2.40 29.82
N LEU A 994 3.18 3.30 30.79
CA LEU A 994 4.01 3.05 31.97
C LEU A 994 3.33 2.20 33.06
N ALA A 995 2.02 1.98 32.97
CA ALA A 995 1.23 1.16 33.89
C ALA A 995 1.54 1.45 35.39
N SER A 996 1.60 2.74 35.78
CA SER A 996 1.95 3.29 37.11
C SER A 996 3.43 3.30 37.53
N GLY A 997 4.36 2.86 36.68
CA GLY A 997 5.79 3.04 36.89
C GLY A 997 6.25 4.48 36.62
N SER A 998 7.15 5.02 37.46
CA SER A 998 7.82 6.29 37.17
C SER A 998 9.11 6.05 36.38
N LEU A 999 9.39 6.87 35.36
CA LEU A 999 10.68 6.89 34.66
C LEU A 999 11.86 7.11 35.63
N ALA A 1000 11.63 7.80 36.77
CA ALA A 1000 12.63 7.99 37.80
C ALA A 1000 12.95 6.71 38.59
N ARG A 1001 11.98 5.79 38.76
CA ARG A 1001 12.23 4.46 39.37
C ARG A 1001 13.02 3.55 38.43
N ALA A 1002 12.90 3.74 37.11
CA ALA A 1002 13.71 3.03 36.11
C ALA A 1002 15.20 3.44 36.08
N ARG A 1003 15.60 4.50 36.82
CA ARG A 1003 17.02 4.79 37.10
C ARG A 1003 17.62 3.82 38.13
N GLY A 1004 16.80 3.19 38.97
CA GLY A 1004 17.23 2.23 39.99
C GLY A 1004 17.36 0.81 39.42
N VAL A 1005 18.35 0.07 39.92
CA VAL A 1005 18.90 -1.20 39.41
C VAL A 1005 17.91 -2.38 39.27
N GLN A 1006 16.60 -2.22 39.47
CA GLN A 1006 15.64 -3.35 39.48
C GLN A 1006 14.26 -3.11 38.82
N SER A 1007 13.99 -1.99 38.15
CA SER A 1007 12.72 -1.81 37.42
C SER A 1007 12.96 -1.48 35.96
N GLU A 1008 13.21 -2.52 35.15
CA GLU A 1008 13.35 -2.38 33.70
C GLU A 1008 11.99 -2.11 33.06
N VAL A 1009 11.88 -0.97 32.36
CA VAL A 1009 10.75 -0.73 31.46
C VAL A 1009 10.78 -1.81 30.37
N SER A 1010 9.65 -2.51 30.18
CA SER A 1010 9.58 -3.55 29.14
C SER A 1010 9.91 -3.00 27.74
N LEU A 1011 10.57 -3.80 26.89
CA LEU A 1011 10.96 -3.37 25.54
C LEU A 1011 9.80 -2.83 24.68
N PRO A 1012 8.60 -3.45 24.68
CA PRO A 1012 7.45 -2.89 23.95
C PRO A 1012 7.01 -1.53 24.50
N ALA A 1013 7.01 -1.34 25.83
CA ALA A 1013 6.66 -0.06 26.44
C ALA A 1013 7.69 1.02 26.11
N LEU A 1014 8.98 0.68 26.13
CA LEU A 1014 10.04 1.61 25.73
C LEU A 1014 9.90 2.05 24.26
N ARG A 1015 9.60 1.11 23.34
CA ARG A 1015 9.33 1.44 21.94
C ARG A 1015 8.10 2.33 21.77
N ALA A 1016 7.01 2.04 22.47
CA ALA A 1016 5.83 2.89 22.47
C ALA A 1016 6.11 4.31 23.00
N LEU A 1017 6.92 4.43 24.05
CA LEU A 1017 7.34 5.73 24.59
C LEU A 1017 8.25 6.50 23.62
N LEU A 1018 9.16 5.83 22.91
CA LEU A 1018 9.99 6.46 21.87
C LEU A 1018 9.13 6.99 20.72
N HIS A 1019 8.11 6.22 20.29
CA HIS A 1019 7.14 6.68 19.30
C HIS A 1019 6.32 7.87 19.80
N LEU A 1020 5.90 7.85 21.08
CA LEU A 1020 5.19 8.96 21.72
C LEU A 1020 6.01 10.24 21.74
N VAL A 1021 7.25 10.19 22.26
CA VAL A 1021 8.16 11.35 22.37
C VAL A 1021 8.29 12.10 21.04
N GLY A 1022 8.25 11.39 19.92
CA GLY A 1022 8.29 12.03 18.62
C GLY A 1022 7.07 12.91 18.28
N GLU A 1023 5.93 12.76 18.94
CA GLU A 1023 4.76 13.62 18.71
C GLU A 1023 4.72 14.83 19.67
N GLN A 1024 5.67 14.95 20.58
CA GLN A 1024 5.74 16.00 21.60
C GLN A 1024 5.89 17.41 20.99
N THR A 1025 5.14 18.37 21.49
CA THR A 1025 5.30 19.79 21.14
C THR A 1025 6.48 20.39 21.91
N ALA A 1026 7.10 21.41 21.32
CA ALA A 1026 8.33 22.07 21.79
C ALA A 1026 8.38 22.49 23.27
N GLU A 1027 7.24 22.59 23.95
CA GLU A 1027 7.10 23.17 25.29
C GLU A 1027 7.19 22.14 26.41
N VAL A 1028 7.17 20.84 26.11
CA VAL A 1028 7.17 19.80 27.13
C VAL A 1028 8.62 19.31 27.37
N ASN A 1029 9.04 19.35 28.63
CA ASN A 1029 10.33 18.97 29.23
C ASN A 1029 11.33 18.14 28.38
N ASP A 1030 12.43 18.78 27.96
CA ASP A 1030 13.58 18.20 27.22
C ASP A 1030 14.31 17.09 28.02
N GLN A 1031 14.20 17.12 29.35
CA GLN A 1031 14.86 16.17 30.25
C GLN A 1031 14.27 14.75 30.16
N ASP A 1032 12.95 14.60 30.07
CA ASP A 1032 12.30 13.28 30.01
C ASP A 1032 12.59 12.57 28.67
N THR A 1033 12.60 13.33 27.58
CA THR A 1033 12.98 12.86 26.25
C THR A 1033 14.42 12.36 26.23
N THR A 1034 15.34 13.16 26.78
CA THR A 1034 16.75 12.76 26.88
C THR A 1034 16.90 11.47 27.69
N LEU A 1035 16.15 11.33 28.79
CA LEU A 1035 16.19 10.11 29.62
C LEU A 1035 15.68 8.87 28.88
N LEU A 1036 14.59 8.98 28.12
CA LEU A 1036 14.07 7.86 27.32
C LEU A 1036 15.07 7.44 26.23
N LEU A 1037 15.68 8.41 25.55
CA LEU A 1037 16.73 8.15 24.58
C LEU A 1037 17.96 7.50 25.22
N ASP A 1038 18.33 7.90 26.44
CA ASP A 1038 19.45 7.29 27.17
C ASP A 1038 19.15 5.87 27.64
N LEU A 1039 17.92 5.57 28.07
CA LEU A 1039 17.49 4.21 28.40
C LEU A 1039 17.52 3.29 27.17
N ALA A 1040 16.99 3.76 26.02
CA ALA A 1040 17.03 3.03 24.76
C ALA A 1040 18.47 2.80 24.28
N ARG A 1041 19.32 3.82 24.34
CA ARG A 1041 20.76 3.71 24.05
C ARG A 1041 21.41 2.64 24.92
N ARG A 1042 21.15 2.62 26.23
CA ARG A 1042 21.73 1.63 27.15
C ARG A 1042 21.31 0.21 26.79
N GLN A 1043 20.04 -0.02 26.50
CA GLN A 1043 19.56 -1.34 26.12
C GLN A 1043 20.09 -1.78 24.74
N LEU A 1044 20.20 -0.87 23.76
CA LEU A 1044 20.73 -1.21 22.44
C LEU A 1044 22.22 -1.59 22.47
N LEU A 1045 23.03 -0.84 23.23
CA LEU A 1045 24.49 -0.96 23.19
C LEU A 1045 25.06 -1.90 24.26
N TYR A 1046 24.41 -2.05 25.41
CA TYR A 1046 24.97 -2.81 26.55
C TYR A 1046 24.18 -4.08 26.92
N ASP A 1047 22.94 -4.27 26.44
CA ASP A 1047 22.20 -5.51 26.70
C ASP A 1047 22.61 -6.60 25.69
N ALA A 1048 23.34 -7.60 26.18
CA ALA A 1048 23.78 -8.75 25.39
C ALA A 1048 22.68 -9.81 25.20
N GLY A 1049 21.62 -9.81 26.00
CA GLY A 1049 20.56 -10.82 26.02
C GLY A 1049 19.38 -10.57 25.08
N MET A 1050 19.27 -9.35 24.53
CA MET A 1050 18.18 -8.94 23.65
C MET A 1050 18.14 -9.74 22.33
N ARG A 1051 16.95 -10.23 21.95
CA ARG A 1051 16.74 -10.94 20.68
C ARG A 1051 16.98 -10.00 19.48
N ASN A 1052 17.44 -10.53 18.36
CA ASN A 1052 17.73 -9.70 17.18
C ASN A 1052 16.51 -8.90 16.68
N SER A 1053 15.32 -9.51 16.59
CA SER A 1053 14.10 -8.82 16.14
C SER A 1053 13.70 -7.65 17.06
N GLU A 1054 13.87 -7.81 18.36
CA GLU A 1054 13.65 -6.75 19.36
C GLU A 1054 14.70 -5.64 19.23
N ARG A 1055 15.97 -6.01 19.03
CA ARG A 1055 17.08 -5.07 18.81
C ARG A 1055 16.86 -4.19 17.59
N VAL A 1056 16.49 -4.77 16.45
CA VAL A 1056 16.18 -4.04 15.21
C VAL A 1056 14.98 -3.12 15.41
N SER A 1057 13.91 -3.60 16.05
CA SER A 1057 12.71 -2.81 16.26
C SER A 1057 12.97 -1.62 17.19
N LEU A 1058 13.76 -1.83 18.25
CA LEU A 1058 14.17 -0.77 19.16
C LEU A 1058 15.11 0.24 18.48
N ALA A 1059 16.05 -0.22 17.65
CA ALA A 1059 16.95 0.65 16.88
C ALA A 1059 16.16 1.55 15.91
N CYS A 1060 15.18 1.00 15.19
CA CYS A 1060 14.31 1.78 14.31
C CYS A 1060 13.47 2.81 15.08
N ALA A 1061 12.90 2.43 16.23
CA ALA A 1061 12.14 3.36 17.08
C ALA A 1061 13.04 4.47 17.67
N TYR A 1062 14.25 4.10 18.09
CA TYR A 1062 15.26 5.02 18.61
C TYR A 1062 15.70 6.05 17.56
N VAL A 1063 16.08 5.59 16.37
CA VAL A 1063 16.45 6.47 15.24
C VAL A 1063 15.30 7.38 14.84
N SER A 1064 14.06 6.85 14.80
CA SER A 1064 12.88 7.67 14.50
C SER A 1064 12.65 8.78 15.54
N ALA A 1065 12.93 8.51 16.82
CA ALA A 1065 12.88 9.53 17.88
C ALA A 1065 14.04 10.54 17.78
N LEU A 1066 15.24 10.10 17.39
CA LEU A 1066 16.38 10.99 17.13
C LEU A 1066 16.13 11.96 15.98
N GLY A 1067 15.39 11.54 14.94
CA GLY A 1067 14.96 12.41 13.83
C GLY A 1067 14.06 13.58 14.22
N ARG A 1068 13.77 13.77 15.52
CA ARG A 1068 13.01 14.89 16.07
C ARG A 1068 13.75 15.63 17.18
N SER A 1069 14.96 15.16 17.50
CA SER A 1069 15.89 15.74 18.47
C SER A 1069 16.78 16.79 17.80
N PRO A 1070 17.50 17.63 18.56
CA PRO A 1070 18.45 18.59 17.98
C PRO A 1070 19.47 17.90 17.06
N VAL A 1071 19.67 18.44 15.85
CA VAL A 1071 20.48 17.84 14.76
C VAL A 1071 21.84 17.31 15.24
N ARG A 1072 22.59 18.09 16.04
CA ARG A 1072 23.90 17.67 16.57
C ARG A 1072 23.83 16.45 17.48
N MET A 1073 22.80 16.37 18.33
CA MET A 1073 22.58 15.21 19.20
C MET A 1073 22.19 13.98 18.37
N ALA A 1074 21.29 14.16 17.40
CA ALA A 1074 20.83 13.09 16.52
C ALA A 1074 21.98 12.48 15.71
N HIS A 1075 22.77 13.32 15.02
CA HIS A 1075 23.92 12.86 14.22
C HIS A 1075 24.94 12.11 15.08
N GLY A 1076 25.35 12.67 16.23
CA GLY A 1076 26.32 12.01 17.12
C GLY A 1076 25.83 10.66 17.64
N ARG A 1077 24.54 10.54 17.99
CA ARG A 1077 23.95 9.28 18.47
C ARG A 1077 23.73 8.25 17.36
N ILE A 1078 23.42 8.68 16.13
CA ILE A 1078 23.34 7.77 14.97
C ILE A 1078 24.73 7.24 14.60
N GLU A 1079 25.76 8.09 14.61
CA GLU A 1079 27.14 7.65 14.37
C GLU A 1079 27.64 6.68 15.44
N GLU A 1080 27.31 6.92 16.71
CA GLU A 1080 27.56 5.97 17.80
C GLU A 1080 26.84 4.64 17.57
N LEU A 1081 25.55 4.69 17.21
CA LEU A 1081 24.78 3.49 16.89
C LEU A 1081 25.43 2.68 15.76
N LEU A 1082 25.81 3.31 14.66
CA LEU A 1082 26.48 2.62 13.55
C LEU A 1082 27.87 2.07 13.94
N ARG A 1083 28.54 2.67 14.93
CA ARG A 1083 29.83 2.19 15.41
C ARG A 1083 29.70 0.96 16.31
N ASP A 1084 28.76 1.00 17.24
CA ASP A 1084 28.72 0.07 18.39
C ASP A 1084 27.58 -0.95 18.32
N LEU A 1085 26.57 -0.76 17.44
CA LEU A 1085 25.46 -1.71 17.30
C LEU A 1085 25.92 -3.01 16.62
N THR A 1086 25.98 -4.08 17.40
CA THR A 1086 26.37 -5.42 16.95
C THR A 1086 25.18 -6.39 16.96
N ARG A 1087 25.39 -7.62 16.44
CA ARG A 1087 24.41 -8.74 16.46
C ARG A 1087 23.10 -8.47 15.72
N VAL A 1088 23.18 -7.69 14.63
CA VAL A 1088 22.05 -7.43 13.73
C VAL A 1088 22.10 -8.39 12.55
N HIS A 1089 21.40 -9.54 12.64
CA HIS A 1089 21.45 -10.60 11.62
C HIS A 1089 20.08 -11.25 11.38
N ASP A 1090 19.67 -11.34 10.13
CA ASP A 1090 18.45 -12.02 9.72
C ASP A 1090 18.60 -13.56 9.75
N ARG A 1091 17.51 -14.29 10.00
CA ARG A 1091 17.45 -15.77 9.88
C ARG A 1091 16.47 -16.24 8.79
N GLY A 1092 16.17 -15.38 7.82
CA GLY A 1092 15.16 -15.63 6.78
C GLY A 1092 15.75 -15.85 5.39
N GLN A 1093 14.90 -16.29 4.44
CA GLN A 1093 15.29 -16.57 3.05
C GLN A 1093 15.65 -15.32 2.23
N THR A 1094 15.32 -14.11 2.69
CA THR A 1094 15.76 -12.86 2.05
C THR A 1094 17.28 -12.74 2.00
N ASN A 1095 17.99 -13.40 2.93
CA ASN A 1095 19.44 -13.35 3.07
C ASN A 1095 20.20 -13.88 1.87
N ALA A 1096 19.54 -14.67 1.00
CA ALA A 1096 20.12 -15.07 -0.27
C ALA A 1096 20.38 -13.85 -1.18
N PHE A 1097 19.59 -12.78 -1.03
CA PHE A 1097 19.63 -11.56 -1.84
C PHE A 1097 20.23 -10.36 -1.09
N TYR A 1098 19.89 -10.17 0.19
CA TYR A 1098 20.39 -9.09 1.06
C TYR A 1098 19.98 -9.32 2.53
N ALA A 1099 20.64 -8.62 3.47
CA ALA A 1099 20.24 -8.58 4.88
C ALA A 1099 19.19 -7.49 5.12
N LEU A 1100 17.95 -7.89 5.41
CA LEU A 1100 16.81 -7.00 5.62
C LEU A 1100 16.91 -6.17 6.91
N SER A 1101 17.40 -6.75 8.03
CA SER A 1101 17.49 -6.07 9.32
C SER A 1101 18.39 -4.83 9.29
N PRO A 1102 19.62 -4.88 8.74
CA PRO A 1102 20.43 -3.67 8.55
C PRO A 1102 19.76 -2.63 7.66
N LEU A 1103 19.14 -3.04 6.55
CA LEU A 1103 18.45 -2.13 5.62
C LEU A 1103 17.26 -1.42 6.27
N ARG A 1104 16.53 -2.08 7.17
CA ARG A 1104 15.46 -1.44 7.97
C ARG A 1104 15.99 -0.28 8.82
N ILE A 1105 17.19 -0.44 9.40
CA ILE A 1105 17.81 0.60 10.22
C ILE A 1105 18.32 1.74 9.33
N VAL A 1106 18.94 1.43 8.18
CA VAL A 1106 19.38 2.44 7.20
C VAL A 1106 18.19 3.24 6.67
N ASP A 1107 17.09 2.58 6.29
CA ASP A 1107 15.84 3.23 5.87
C ASP A 1107 15.32 4.18 6.97
N ALA A 1108 15.31 3.74 8.23
CA ALA A 1108 14.92 4.58 9.36
C ALA A 1108 15.87 5.79 9.54
N ILE A 1109 17.19 5.62 9.38
CA ILE A 1109 18.20 6.69 9.48
C ILE A 1109 17.96 7.72 8.39
N VAL A 1110 17.87 7.29 7.13
CA VAL A 1110 17.66 8.19 5.99
C VAL A 1110 16.39 8.99 6.22
N ARG A 1111 15.25 8.32 6.50
CA ARG A 1111 13.97 9.00 6.73
C ARG A 1111 13.96 9.92 7.94
N ALA A 1112 14.68 9.57 9.01
CA ALA A 1112 14.78 10.43 10.19
C ALA A 1112 15.52 11.75 9.88
N VAL A 1113 16.51 11.71 8.98
CA VAL A 1113 17.39 12.85 8.65
C VAL A 1113 16.83 13.72 7.54
N VAL A 1114 16.15 13.13 6.54
CA VAL A 1114 15.54 13.87 5.42
C VAL A 1114 14.10 14.30 5.69
N ASN A 1115 13.60 14.08 6.90
CA ASN A 1115 12.30 14.59 7.32
C ASN A 1115 12.33 16.13 7.35
N GLU A 1116 11.33 16.76 6.75
CA GLU A 1116 11.18 18.21 6.75
C GLU A 1116 11.11 18.80 8.17
N ASP A 1117 10.59 18.03 9.14
CA ASP A 1117 10.58 18.42 10.56
C ASP A 1117 11.99 18.53 11.18
N PHE A 1118 13.01 17.86 10.62
CA PHE A 1118 14.34 17.72 11.21
C PHE A 1118 15.16 19.03 11.15
N SER A 1119 14.96 19.84 10.12
CA SER A 1119 15.65 21.12 9.93
C SER A 1119 14.91 22.32 10.56
N GLN A 1120 13.63 22.16 10.88
CA GLN A 1120 12.74 23.24 11.32
C GLN A 1120 12.90 23.59 12.81
N SER A 1121 12.74 24.89 13.12
CA SER A 1121 12.67 25.33 14.51
C SER A 1121 11.38 24.83 15.19
N PRO A 1122 11.37 24.64 16.52
CA PRO A 1122 10.16 24.19 17.22
C PRO A 1122 8.99 25.19 17.16
N ALA A 1123 9.27 26.49 16.95
CA ALA A 1123 8.25 27.51 16.71
C ALA A 1123 7.65 27.39 15.29
N MET A 1124 8.49 27.16 14.29
CA MET A 1124 8.06 26.96 12.91
C MET A 1124 7.18 25.72 12.76
N ARG A 1125 7.56 24.59 13.39
CA ARG A 1125 6.75 23.36 13.40
C ARG A 1125 5.35 23.58 13.98
N ARG A 1126 5.25 24.39 15.04
CA ARG A 1126 3.96 24.74 15.65
C ARG A 1126 3.11 25.60 14.70
N TRP A 1127 3.73 26.62 14.11
CA TRP A 1127 3.05 27.48 13.13
C TRP A 1127 2.54 26.67 11.93
N LEU A 1128 3.35 25.75 11.39
CA LEU A 1128 2.98 24.88 10.27
C LEU A 1128 1.75 24.01 10.53
N VAL A 1129 1.68 23.41 11.73
CA VAL A 1129 0.53 22.60 12.14
C VAL A 1129 -0.73 23.47 12.26
N GLU A 1130 -0.60 24.65 12.85
CA GLU A 1130 -1.69 25.61 12.99
C GLU A 1130 -2.16 26.14 11.63
N ASP A 1131 -1.22 26.36 10.72
CA ASP A 1131 -1.48 26.89 9.38
C ASP A 1131 -2.16 25.86 8.47
N ASP A 1132 -1.72 24.59 8.50
CA ASP A 1132 -2.42 23.46 7.86
C ASP A 1132 -3.88 23.39 8.36
N PHE A 1133 -4.10 23.51 9.67
CA PHE A 1133 -5.44 23.52 10.24
C PHE A 1133 -6.30 24.70 9.74
N ARG A 1134 -5.74 25.92 9.68
CA ARG A 1134 -6.44 27.10 9.17
C ARG A 1134 -6.84 26.94 7.71
N ILE A 1135 -5.96 26.35 6.90
CA ILE A 1135 -6.23 26.08 5.49
C ILE A 1135 -7.41 25.12 5.34
N ARG A 1136 -7.38 23.98 6.05
CA ARG A 1136 -8.48 23.00 6.05
C ARG A 1136 -9.81 23.63 6.46
N ARG A 1137 -9.80 24.44 7.53
CA ARG A 1137 -11.00 25.11 8.05
C ARG A 1137 -11.59 26.10 7.05
N ARG A 1138 -10.75 26.91 6.40
CA ARG A 1138 -11.19 27.87 5.39
C ARG A 1138 -11.76 27.16 4.16
N MET A 1139 -11.12 26.11 3.66
CA MET A 1139 -11.65 25.32 2.54
C MET A 1139 -13.06 24.79 2.83
N GLN A 1140 -13.27 24.23 4.02
CA GLN A 1140 -14.60 23.72 4.40
C GLN A 1140 -15.63 24.85 4.50
N ARG A 1141 -15.26 26.00 5.10
CA ARG A 1141 -16.12 27.18 5.20
C ARG A 1141 -16.54 27.69 3.81
N ASP A 1142 -15.58 27.85 2.92
CA ASP A 1142 -15.80 28.41 1.59
C ASP A 1142 -16.67 27.46 0.74
N LEU A 1143 -16.48 26.13 0.85
CA LEU A 1143 -17.34 25.13 0.21
C LEU A 1143 -18.78 25.18 0.75
N HIS A 1144 -18.97 25.25 2.08
CA HIS A 1144 -20.30 25.37 2.67
C HIS A 1144 -21.01 26.66 2.26
N ALA A 1145 -20.28 27.78 2.17
CA ALA A 1145 -20.83 29.04 1.68
C ALA A 1145 -21.31 28.91 0.23
N MET A 1146 -20.56 28.21 -0.63
CA MET A 1146 -20.96 27.94 -2.02
C MET A 1146 -22.21 27.06 -2.12
N ILE A 1147 -22.29 26.01 -1.30
CA ILE A 1147 -23.47 25.14 -1.21
C ILE A 1147 -24.72 25.94 -0.80
N ALA A 1148 -24.57 26.83 0.19
CA ALA A 1148 -25.65 27.67 0.65
C ALA A 1148 -26.13 28.64 -0.44
N GLN A 1149 -25.21 29.17 -1.27
CA GLN A 1149 -25.52 30.06 -2.38
C GLN A 1149 -26.18 29.35 -3.58
N GLY A 1150 -25.84 28.08 -3.84
CA GLY A 1150 -26.42 27.31 -4.95
C GLY A 1150 -27.79 26.68 -4.66
N ASN A 1151 -28.24 26.70 -3.40
CA ASN A 1151 -29.57 26.25 -2.98
C ASN A 1151 -30.61 27.38 -2.92
N VAL A 1152 -30.21 28.62 -3.22
CA VAL A 1152 -31.05 29.82 -3.37
C VAL A 1152 -31.21 30.09 -4.86
#